data_AF-A0AA39QKX7-F1
#
_entry.id   AF-A0AA39QKX7-F1
#
_cell.length_a   1.000
_cell.length_b   1.000
_cell.length_c   1.000
_cell.angle_alpha   90.00
_cell.angle_beta   90.00
_cell.angle_gamma   90.00
#
_symmetry.space_group_name_H-M   'P 1'
#
loop_
_entity.id
_entity.type
_entity.pdbx_description
1 polymer ?
#
loop_
_entity_poly.entity_id
_entity_poly.type
_entity_poly.pdbx_seq_one_letter_code
_entity_poly.pdbx_strand_id
1 'polypeptide(L)'
;MTSDSVSVILQHTVRCANEGSWTSLESPFRLGPLDQLVAPSVPIAVVFVYAPSPDVELIPVERLERSLTLLLDYYPHLTGRLQINPSDGTPEISRLGTGAELFVARCSERLDRLDHIELPNLPGAGNALLAPFDPSLEGVCRDPIFTVQHTRFACGGVALGVRQHHITGDAEGFFQLVNDLAELYRTSSLAHPPHIRSHLSELTPEERAAGLDLKQSEYYVEERPAFTSYPVAAPNTGRFLRFSGSELSALKARATDPSSDGWVSTFDALCAHLYQRVYRARLKLRAHDPTLPEMSPPDFLTPVNLRSRIGLPPRYFPNALHCQYTSLSHETLANGPLWQVAKALHDLTRTPSTTSKEEVDRTYRWVAAQPEKRKIKQGFRYGSGLLMLSQWNKMDMYAGSVFDVAPVLVAPPFTPISLLDGLGYFIPTREQGDDIDVALSLSEPVWEFFDKDAAKQSTLVKYYLVTYNVLSTLGWSWVLILTLVHVFNLDGKSATIQPTTTSAFSRIITSLPFVHAERIYPSYVEYRLPHVLQPIYRRATTTYWRVGTVTAFVQSCAILEVVHVLLGWVASRLYAIWGVTEPFPPVCSNPLYTTMVFAWSATEVVRYSFYASTLLGHEPKQLLYLRYTLFYVLYPLGASSEAFLNYATLPTSSPVPSWLSWAQGMWKPTDYIRGLLFLIWWPGLYIMYTHMIVQRRKVLGPGKGAKAN
;
A
#
# COMPACT_ATOMS: atom_id res chain seq x y z
N MET A 1 -26.36 -7.45 2.56
CA MET A 1 -26.98 -8.35 3.56
C MET A 1 -27.59 -7.52 4.67
N THR A 2 -28.73 -7.90 5.25
CA THR A 2 -29.44 -7.14 6.30
C THR A 2 -29.02 -7.59 7.69
N SER A 3 -29.03 -6.71 8.70
CA SER A 3 -28.71 -7.09 10.09
C SER A 3 -29.62 -8.19 10.64
N ASP A 4 -30.90 -8.16 10.28
CA ASP A 4 -31.92 -9.13 10.70
C ASP A 4 -31.69 -10.55 10.16
N SER A 5 -30.73 -10.73 9.24
CA SER A 5 -30.34 -12.05 8.75
C SER A 5 -29.52 -12.86 9.77
N VAL A 6 -28.99 -12.20 10.81
CA VAL A 6 -28.18 -12.85 11.84
C VAL A 6 -29.01 -13.07 13.11
N SER A 7 -29.09 -14.33 13.54
CA SER A 7 -29.75 -14.73 14.78
C SER A 7 -28.77 -15.44 15.71
N VAL A 8 -28.58 -14.90 16.92
CA VAL A 8 -27.87 -15.61 17.99
C VAL A 8 -28.77 -16.74 18.50
N ILE A 9 -28.23 -17.95 18.54
CA ILE A 9 -28.95 -19.16 18.94
C ILE A 9 -28.49 -19.70 20.30
N LEU A 10 -27.24 -19.46 20.67
CA LEU A 10 -26.66 -19.90 21.95
C LEU A 10 -25.65 -18.88 22.45
N GLN A 11 -25.47 -18.88 23.77
CA GLN A 11 -24.46 -18.10 24.47
C GLN A 11 -23.78 -19.02 25.49
N HIS A 12 -22.46 -19.08 25.45
CA HIS A 12 -21.62 -19.92 26.32
C HIS A 12 -20.68 -19.04 27.14
N THR A 13 -20.73 -19.16 28.46
CA THR A 13 -19.70 -18.60 29.33
C THR A 13 -18.47 -19.51 29.31
N VAL A 14 -17.36 -19.00 28.79
CA VAL A 14 -16.10 -19.74 28.66
C VAL A 14 -15.17 -19.38 29.82
N ARG A 15 -14.67 -20.39 30.53
CA ARG A 15 -13.74 -20.25 31.66
C ARG A 15 -12.39 -20.89 31.34
N CYS A 16 -11.38 -20.58 32.16
CA CYS A 16 -10.07 -21.22 32.16
C CYS A 16 -10.22 -22.75 32.25
N ALA A 17 -9.33 -23.52 31.59
CA ALA A 17 -9.30 -24.97 31.76
C ALA A 17 -8.75 -25.34 33.15
N ASN A 18 -7.83 -24.52 33.67
CA ASN A 18 -7.23 -24.66 34.99
C ASN A 18 -7.63 -23.48 35.88
N GLU A 19 -8.37 -23.74 36.96
CA GLU A 19 -8.74 -22.69 37.93
C GLU A 19 -7.50 -22.03 38.57
N GLY A 20 -6.40 -22.78 38.69
CA GLY A 20 -5.12 -22.29 39.17
C GLY A 20 -4.62 -21.05 38.42
N SER A 21 -4.92 -20.95 37.12
CA SER A 21 -4.47 -19.87 36.23
C SER A 21 -4.95 -18.49 36.71
N TRP A 22 -6.20 -18.38 37.16
CA TRP A 22 -6.76 -17.11 37.63
C TRP A 22 -6.65 -16.94 39.15
N THR A 23 -6.67 -18.02 39.93
CA THR A 23 -6.47 -17.92 41.40
C THR A 23 -5.07 -17.50 41.79
N SER A 24 -4.07 -17.69 40.91
CA SER A 24 -2.71 -17.19 41.12
C SER A 24 -2.55 -15.69 40.86
N LEU A 25 -3.58 -15.04 40.27
CA LEU A 25 -3.56 -13.61 40.06
C LEU A 25 -4.00 -12.86 41.31
N GLU A 26 -3.46 -11.67 41.48
CA GLU A 26 -3.96 -10.73 42.48
C GLU A 26 -5.37 -10.26 42.10
N SER A 27 -6.22 -10.09 43.10
CA SER A 27 -7.56 -9.55 42.94
C SER A 27 -7.76 -8.35 43.87
N PRO A 28 -8.01 -7.14 43.34
CA PRO A 28 -8.19 -6.83 41.92
C PRO A 28 -6.87 -6.91 41.12
N PHE A 29 -6.96 -7.36 39.87
CA PHE A 29 -5.85 -7.34 38.93
C PHE A 29 -5.63 -5.90 38.46
N ARG A 30 -4.41 -5.40 38.69
CA ARG A 30 -4.04 -4.00 38.47
C ARG A 30 -3.67 -3.75 37.01
N LEU A 31 -4.23 -2.68 36.46
CA LEU A 31 -3.86 -2.13 35.15
C LEU A 31 -2.71 -1.12 35.31
N GLY A 32 -1.93 -0.92 34.25
CA GLY A 32 -0.82 0.04 34.24
C GLY A 32 -1.25 1.47 33.84
N PRO A 33 -0.35 2.46 33.95
CA PRO A 33 -0.63 3.84 33.55
C PRO A 33 -1.05 3.97 32.08
N LEU A 34 -0.47 3.17 31.18
CA LEU A 34 -0.82 3.15 29.76
C LEU A 34 -2.24 2.65 29.51
N ASP A 35 -2.67 1.66 30.27
CA ASP A 35 -4.03 1.12 30.23
C ASP A 35 -5.04 2.13 30.79
N GLN A 36 -4.70 2.77 31.92
CA GLN A 36 -5.58 3.68 32.65
C GLN A 36 -5.90 4.98 31.90
N LEU A 37 -5.14 5.32 30.86
CA LEU A 37 -5.42 6.45 29.97
C LEU A 37 -6.45 6.11 28.87
N VAL A 38 -6.75 4.82 28.68
CA VAL A 38 -7.75 4.38 27.70
C VAL A 38 -9.13 4.45 28.33
N ALA A 39 -10.08 5.05 27.63
CA ALA A 39 -11.46 5.16 28.09
C ALA A 39 -12.09 3.75 28.22
N PRO A 40 -12.72 3.41 29.36
CA PRO A 40 -13.36 2.11 29.60
C PRO A 40 -14.37 1.67 28.52
N SER A 41 -15.08 2.64 27.93
CA SER A 41 -16.13 2.42 26.94
C SER A 41 -15.64 2.18 25.52
N VAL A 42 -14.32 2.18 25.29
CA VAL A 42 -13.74 1.95 23.96
C VAL A 42 -13.27 0.50 23.86
N PRO A 43 -13.91 -0.34 23.05
CA PRO A 43 -13.41 -1.67 22.74
C PRO A 43 -12.56 -1.67 21.46
N ILE A 44 -11.71 -2.70 21.33
CA ILE A 44 -11.20 -3.14 20.04
C ILE A 44 -12.15 -4.23 19.52
N ALA A 45 -12.67 -4.05 18.32
CA ALA A 45 -13.61 -4.99 17.69
C ALA A 45 -13.21 -5.24 16.23
N VAL A 46 -13.07 -6.51 15.86
CA VAL A 46 -12.64 -6.93 14.51
C VAL A 46 -13.45 -8.14 14.05
N VAL A 47 -13.81 -8.14 12.78
CA VAL A 47 -14.48 -9.27 12.12
C VAL A 47 -13.48 -10.00 11.24
N PHE A 48 -13.40 -11.32 11.42
CA PHE A 48 -12.62 -12.25 10.60
C PHE A 48 -13.61 -13.10 9.82
N VAL A 49 -13.53 -13.10 8.49
CA VAL A 49 -14.44 -13.88 7.63
C VAL A 49 -13.67 -14.99 6.93
N TYR A 50 -14.23 -16.20 6.95
CA TYR A 50 -13.68 -17.41 6.34
C TYR A 50 -14.68 -17.90 5.27
N ALA A 51 -14.24 -17.93 4.01
CA ALA A 51 -15.05 -18.40 2.90
C ALA A 51 -15.29 -19.92 3.01
N PRO A 52 -16.47 -20.43 2.57
CA PRO A 52 -16.79 -21.85 2.65
C PRO A 52 -15.75 -22.73 1.94
N SER A 53 -15.45 -23.88 2.54
CA SER A 53 -14.58 -24.91 1.97
C SER A 53 -15.39 -26.21 1.82
N PRO A 54 -15.36 -26.89 0.66
CA PRO A 54 -16.11 -28.13 0.46
C PRO A 54 -15.55 -29.30 1.28
N ASP A 55 -14.27 -29.26 1.65
CA ASP A 55 -13.54 -30.39 2.21
C ASP A 55 -13.48 -30.40 3.74
N VAL A 56 -13.89 -29.30 4.40
CA VAL A 56 -13.71 -29.10 5.85
C VAL A 56 -14.92 -28.39 6.45
N GLU A 57 -15.45 -28.90 7.56
CA GLU A 57 -16.34 -28.11 8.40
C GLU A 57 -15.55 -26.95 9.02
N LEU A 58 -15.82 -25.73 8.57
CA LEU A 58 -15.12 -24.56 9.06
C LEU A 58 -15.48 -24.27 10.52
N ILE A 59 -14.43 -24.15 11.34
CA ILE A 59 -14.38 -23.68 12.72
C ILE A 59 -15.56 -24.25 13.54
N PRO A 60 -15.61 -25.57 13.78
CA PRO A 60 -16.66 -26.15 14.61
C PRO A 60 -16.68 -25.49 15.99
N VAL A 61 -17.88 -25.20 16.49
CA VAL A 61 -18.10 -24.39 17.69
C VAL A 61 -17.45 -25.03 18.91
N GLU A 62 -17.57 -26.34 19.05
CA GLU A 62 -17.03 -27.10 20.18
C GLU A 62 -15.50 -27.04 20.22
N ARG A 63 -14.86 -27.06 19.03
CA ARG A 63 -13.40 -26.92 18.92
C ARG A 63 -12.96 -25.50 19.25
N LEU A 64 -13.70 -24.49 18.77
CA LEU A 64 -13.44 -23.09 19.11
C LEU A 64 -13.60 -22.82 20.61
N GLU A 65 -14.66 -23.32 21.23
CA GLU A 65 -14.92 -23.21 22.66
C GLU A 65 -13.78 -23.83 23.48
N ARG A 66 -13.34 -25.04 23.12
CA ARG A 66 -12.18 -25.68 23.77
C ARG A 66 -10.91 -24.83 23.66
N SER A 67 -10.65 -24.24 22.50
CA SER A 67 -9.48 -23.38 22.28
C SER A 67 -9.57 -22.08 23.07
N LEU A 68 -10.77 -21.50 23.22
CA LEU A 68 -11.00 -20.34 24.08
C LEU A 68 -10.77 -20.69 25.56
N THR A 69 -11.21 -21.86 26.02
CA THR A 69 -10.94 -22.34 27.37
C THR A 69 -9.43 -22.44 27.66
N LEU A 70 -8.65 -22.95 26.71
CA LEU A 70 -7.19 -22.99 26.81
C LEU A 70 -6.56 -21.59 26.73
N LEU A 71 -7.07 -20.71 25.87
CA LEU A 71 -6.58 -19.33 25.74
C LEU A 71 -6.67 -18.59 27.07
N LEU A 72 -7.78 -18.77 27.80
CA LEU A 72 -8.01 -18.12 29.08
C LEU A 72 -7.06 -18.62 30.20
N ASP A 73 -6.37 -19.75 30.04
CA ASP A 73 -5.29 -20.13 30.96
C ASP A 73 -4.05 -19.23 30.79
N TYR A 74 -3.80 -18.74 29.56
CA TYR A 74 -2.71 -17.81 29.25
C TYR A 74 -3.12 -16.34 29.45
N TYR A 75 -4.42 -16.05 29.36
CA TYR A 75 -5.01 -14.72 29.56
C TYR A 75 -6.04 -14.67 30.69
N PRO A 76 -5.73 -15.14 31.91
CA PRO A 76 -6.73 -15.36 32.96
C PRO A 76 -7.42 -14.08 33.45
N HIS A 77 -6.75 -12.92 33.34
CA HIS A 77 -7.32 -11.62 33.68
C HIS A 77 -8.53 -11.24 32.80
N LEU A 78 -8.61 -11.75 31.55
CA LEU A 78 -9.76 -11.48 30.66
C LEU A 78 -11.05 -12.20 31.09
N THR A 79 -10.98 -13.12 32.06
CA THR A 79 -12.17 -13.75 32.66
C THR A 79 -12.89 -12.88 33.68
N GLY A 80 -12.26 -11.77 34.09
CA GLY A 80 -12.80 -10.85 35.08
C GLY A 80 -13.88 -9.91 34.55
N ARG A 81 -14.16 -8.88 35.32
CA ARG A 81 -15.00 -7.74 34.97
C ARG A 81 -14.29 -6.45 35.31
N LEU A 82 -14.50 -5.42 34.50
CA LEU A 82 -13.97 -4.12 34.81
C LEU A 82 -14.67 -3.57 36.07
N GLN A 83 -13.89 -2.88 36.90
CA GLN A 83 -14.36 -2.15 38.07
C GLN A 83 -13.67 -0.80 38.10
N ILE A 84 -14.41 0.24 38.46
CA ILE A 84 -13.82 1.53 38.82
C ILE A 84 -13.68 1.55 40.33
N ASN A 85 -12.45 1.71 40.81
CA ASN A 85 -12.18 1.79 42.23
C ASN A 85 -12.88 3.02 42.83
N PRO A 86 -13.77 2.84 43.83
CA PRO A 86 -14.58 3.93 44.35
C PRO A 86 -13.78 4.97 45.15
N SER A 87 -12.57 4.63 45.60
CA SER A 87 -11.73 5.52 46.42
C SER A 87 -10.95 6.52 45.58
N ASP A 88 -10.42 6.10 44.42
CA ASP A 88 -9.49 6.89 43.63
C ASP A 88 -9.87 6.99 42.13
N GLY A 89 -10.92 6.28 41.71
CA GLY A 89 -11.41 6.25 40.33
C GLY A 89 -10.54 5.43 39.37
N THR A 90 -9.56 4.66 39.88
CA THR A 90 -8.68 3.83 39.05
C THR A 90 -9.46 2.65 38.45
N PRO A 91 -9.40 2.42 37.12
CA PRO A 91 -9.92 1.20 36.54
C PRO A 91 -9.04 -0.01 36.89
N GLU A 92 -9.69 -1.08 37.32
CA GLU A 92 -9.08 -2.35 37.73
C GLU A 92 -9.95 -3.53 37.28
N ILE A 93 -9.41 -4.74 37.28
CA ILE A 93 -10.18 -5.95 36.93
C ILE A 93 -10.45 -6.74 38.20
N SER A 94 -11.72 -6.97 38.51
CA SER A 94 -12.14 -7.81 39.63
C SER A 94 -12.99 -8.99 39.15
N ARG A 95 -13.52 -9.78 40.08
CA ARG A 95 -14.38 -10.95 39.78
C ARG A 95 -13.72 -11.90 38.76
N LEU A 96 -12.43 -12.17 38.94
CA LEU A 96 -11.68 -13.14 38.13
C LEU A 96 -12.37 -14.52 38.18
N GLY A 97 -12.26 -15.28 37.09
CA GLY A 97 -12.92 -16.59 36.94
C GLY A 97 -14.38 -16.54 36.50
N THR A 98 -15.00 -15.36 36.37
CA THR A 98 -16.41 -15.22 35.92
C THR A 98 -16.58 -15.81 34.51
N GLY A 99 -15.63 -15.52 33.61
CA GLY A 99 -15.56 -16.05 32.26
C GLY A 99 -15.71 -15.00 31.17
N ALA A 100 -15.23 -15.34 29.98
CA ALA A 100 -15.51 -14.67 28.71
C ALA A 100 -16.80 -15.22 28.10
N GLU A 101 -17.29 -14.63 27.00
CA GLU A 101 -18.53 -15.11 26.34
C GLU A 101 -18.30 -15.49 24.88
N LEU A 102 -18.82 -16.66 24.51
CA LEU A 102 -18.92 -17.15 23.14
C LEU A 102 -20.39 -17.13 22.70
N PHE A 103 -20.71 -16.28 21.73
CA PHE A 103 -22.02 -16.21 21.09
C PHE A 103 -22.01 -17.08 19.84
N VAL A 104 -22.99 -17.97 19.70
CA VAL A 104 -23.16 -18.79 18.51
C VAL A 104 -24.35 -18.25 17.73
N ALA A 105 -24.12 -17.86 16.49
CA ALA A 105 -25.11 -17.27 15.62
C ALA A 105 -25.19 -17.99 14.26
N ARG A 106 -26.33 -17.83 13.60
CA ARG A 106 -26.55 -18.24 12.21
C ARG A 106 -26.92 -17.04 11.37
N CYS A 107 -26.44 -17.02 10.13
CA CYS A 107 -26.81 -16.05 9.12
C CYS A 107 -27.55 -16.77 7.98
N SER A 108 -28.77 -16.34 7.66
CA SER A 108 -29.57 -16.93 6.57
C SER A 108 -29.03 -16.58 5.18
N GLU A 109 -28.16 -15.58 5.08
CA GLU A 109 -27.53 -15.15 3.83
C GLU A 109 -26.26 -15.96 3.51
N ARG A 110 -25.80 -15.87 2.26
CA ARG A 110 -24.69 -16.67 1.73
C ARG A 110 -23.53 -15.81 1.27
N LEU A 111 -22.31 -16.09 1.75
CA LEU A 111 -21.09 -15.39 1.34
C LEU A 111 -20.70 -15.66 -0.12
N ASP A 112 -20.95 -16.88 -0.62
CA ASP A 112 -20.56 -17.30 -1.98
C ASP A 112 -21.40 -16.66 -3.11
N ARG A 113 -22.42 -15.86 -2.76
CA ARG A 113 -23.16 -15.03 -3.70
C ARG A 113 -22.54 -13.64 -3.91
N LEU A 114 -21.56 -13.27 -3.10
CA LEU A 114 -20.87 -11.98 -3.23
C LEU A 114 -19.72 -12.13 -4.22
N ASP A 115 -19.67 -11.27 -5.23
CA ASP A 115 -18.52 -11.18 -6.13
C ASP A 115 -17.24 -10.83 -5.35
N HIS A 116 -17.37 -9.93 -4.37
CA HIS A 116 -16.31 -9.49 -3.46
C HIS A 116 -16.83 -9.41 -2.03
N ILE A 117 -16.15 -10.11 -1.12
CA ILE A 117 -16.45 -10.07 0.31
C ILE A 117 -15.78 -8.84 0.91
N GLU A 118 -16.59 -7.80 1.09
CA GLU A 118 -16.18 -6.54 1.71
C GLU A 118 -17.11 -6.22 2.87
N LEU A 119 -16.60 -5.47 3.84
CA LEU A 119 -17.31 -5.22 5.07
C LEU A 119 -18.69 -4.55 4.87
N PRO A 120 -18.87 -3.53 3.99
CA PRO A 120 -20.19 -2.94 3.74
C PRO A 120 -21.24 -3.92 3.20
N ASN A 121 -20.80 -5.01 2.56
CA ASN A 121 -21.69 -6.01 1.97
C ASN A 121 -22.17 -7.03 3.01
N LEU A 122 -21.53 -7.11 4.18
CA LEU A 122 -21.87 -8.03 5.27
C LEU A 122 -23.07 -7.55 6.10
N PRO A 123 -23.72 -8.44 6.88
CA PRO A 123 -24.85 -8.08 7.73
C PRO A 123 -24.49 -6.92 8.68
N GLY A 124 -25.29 -5.85 8.64
CA GLY A 124 -25.04 -4.65 9.44
C GLY A 124 -23.69 -3.98 9.19
N ALA A 125 -23.15 -4.11 7.96
CA ALA A 125 -21.77 -3.71 7.62
C ALA A 125 -20.72 -4.32 8.57
N GLY A 126 -20.94 -5.58 8.98
CA GLY A 126 -20.10 -6.31 9.92
C GLY A 126 -20.49 -6.15 11.40
N ASN A 127 -21.28 -5.13 11.78
CA ASN A 127 -21.68 -4.93 13.17
C ASN A 127 -22.56 -6.07 13.71
N ALA A 128 -23.43 -6.66 12.87
CA ALA A 128 -24.28 -7.78 13.28
C ALA A 128 -23.48 -9.08 13.50
N LEU A 129 -22.21 -9.12 13.10
CA LEU A 129 -21.31 -10.25 13.28
C LEU A 129 -20.50 -10.17 14.59
N LEU A 130 -20.67 -9.09 15.36
CA LEU A 130 -20.07 -8.90 16.68
C LEU A 130 -21.13 -9.16 17.76
N ALA A 131 -20.68 -9.59 18.94
CA ALA A 131 -21.52 -9.65 20.12
C ALA A 131 -22.16 -8.28 20.45
N PRO A 132 -23.23 -8.21 21.24
CA PRO A 132 -23.73 -6.94 21.78
C PRO A 132 -22.67 -6.20 22.62
N PHE A 133 -22.75 -4.87 22.69
CA PHE A 133 -21.89 -4.06 23.56
C PHE A 133 -22.63 -2.82 24.06
N ASP A 134 -22.61 -2.65 25.37
CA ASP A 134 -23.17 -1.50 26.06
C ASP A 134 -22.02 -0.55 26.48
N PRO A 135 -21.85 0.60 25.79
CA PRO A 135 -20.75 1.53 26.06
C PRO A 135 -20.97 2.36 27.34
N SER A 136 -22.09 2.21 28.04
CA SER A 136 -22.29 2.88 29.32
C SER A 136 -21.29 2.35 30.35
N LEU A 137 -20.92 3.18 31.33
CA LEU A 137 -20.00 2.73 32.38
C LEU A 137 -20.55 1.52 33.15
N GLU A 138 -21.87 1.47 33.36
CA GLU A 138 -22.55 0.33 33.97
C GLU A 138 -22.40 -0.93 33.10
N GLY A 139 -22.70 -0.82 31.80
CA GLY A 139 -22.54 -1.91 30.83
C GLY A 139 -21.12 -2.45 30.79
N VAL A 140 -20.13 -1.57 30.66
CA VAL A 140 -18.71 -1.95 30.63
C VAL A 140 -18.25 -2.64 31.92
N CYS A 141 -18.80 -2.27 33.09
CA CYS A 141 -18.45 -2.93 34.36
C CYS A 141 -19.23 -4.26 34.59
N ARG A 142 -20.42 -4.37 34.00
CA ARG A 142 -21.29 -5.57 34.08
C ARG A 142 -20.84 -6.66 33.12
N ASP A 143 -20.55 -6.28 31.88
CA ASP A 143 -20.38 -7.19 30.75
C ASP A 143 -18.94 -7.74 30.66
N PRO A 144 -18.73 -8.88 29.97
CA PRO A 144 -17.42 -9.51 29.86
C PRO A 144 -16.41 -8.64 29.10
N ILE A 145 -15.17 -8.66 29.58
CA ILE A 145 -14.03 -7.95 28.97
C ILE A 145 -13.72 -8.48 27.56
N PHE A 146 -13.89 -9.80 27.36
CA PHE A 146 -13.57 -10.50 26.12
C PHE A 146 -14.77 -11.30 25.63
N THR A 147 -15.13 -11.11 24.36
CA THR A 147 -16.25 -11.80 23.72
C THR A 147 -15.89 -12.23 22.30
N VAL A 148 -16.41 -13.39 21.90
CA VAL A 148 -16.31 -13.90 20.52
C VAL A 148 -17.71 -14.27 20.04
N GLN A 149 -18.08 -13.83 18.84
CA GLN A 149 -19.28 -14.30 18.16
C GLN A 149 -18.90 -15.16 16.96
N HIS A 150 -19.27 -16.43 16.99
CA HIS A 150 -19.18 -17.33 15.85
C HIS A 150 -20.48 -17.29 15.06
N THR A 151 -20.43 -16.79 13.82
CA THR A 151 -21.59 -16.70 12.93
C THR A 151 -21.42 -17.63 11.72
N ARG A 152 -22.26 -18.68 11.60
CA ARG A 152 -22.27 -19.58 10.44
C ARG A 152 -23.25 -19.09 9.37
N PHE A 153 -22.77 -18.87 8.15
CA PHE A 153 -23.58 -18.48 6.99
C PHE A 153 -24.23 -19.70 6.32
N ALA A 154 -25.31 -19.47 5.56
CA ALA A 154 -26.06 -20.54 4.90
C ALA A 154 -25.27 -21.31 3.81
N CYS A 155 -24.12 -20.78 3.37
CA CYS A 155 -23.19 -21.46 2.47
C CYS A 155 -22.12 -22.29 3.20
N GLY A 156 -22.11 -22.32 4.54
CA GLY A 156 -21.09 -22.98 5.35
C GLY A 156 -19.89 -22.10 5.72
N GLY A 157 -19.78 -20.90 5.15
CA GLY A 157 -18.79 -19.89 5.55
C GLY A 157 -19.00 -19.44 7.00
N VAL A 158 -17.94 -18.91 7.62
CA VAL A 158 -17.95 -18.52 9.05
C VAL A 158 -17.41 -17.11 9.20
N ALA A 159 -18.02 -16.31 10.06
CA ALA A 159 -17.39 -15.10 10.60
C ALA A 159 -17.14 -15.24 12.10
N LEU A 160 -15.96 -14.82 12.55
CA LEU A 160 -15.64 -14.61 13.95
C LEU A 160 -15.60 -13.11 14.22
N GLY A 161 -16.54 -12.62 15.01
CA GLY A 161 -16.49 -11.27 15.56
C GLY A 161 -15.83 -11.29 16.93
N VAL A 162 -14.65 -10.69 17.06
CA VAL A 162 -13.89 -10.68 18.32
C VAL A 162 -13.91 -9.27 18.91
N ARG A 163 -14.27 -9.15 20.18
CA ARG A 163 -14.22 -7.89 20.92
C ARG A 163 -13.49 -8.03 22.25
N GLN A 164 -12.63 -7.05 22.53
CA GLN A 164 -11.88 -6.91 23.77
C GLN A 164 -11.94 -5.45 24.25
N HIS A 165 -12.12 -5.20 25.54
CA HIS A 165 -12.02 -3.84 26.08
C HIS A 165 -10.61 -3.28 25.86
N HIS A 166 -10.47 -2.16 25.15
CA HIS A 166 -9.16 -1.61 24.77
C HIS A 166 -8.29 -1.28 26.00
N ILE A 167 -8.92 -1.03 27.15
CA ILE A 167 -8.22 -0.80 28.41
C ILE A 167 -7.33 -1.97 28.86
N THR A 168 -7.52 -3.19 28.36
CA THR A 168 -6.69 -4.34 28.75
C THR A 168 -5.53 -4.62 27.80
N GLY A 169 -5.52 -4.02 26.61
CA GLY A 169 -4.54 -4.29 25.57
C GLY A 169 -4.79 -3.45 24.32
N ASP A 170 -3.71 -3.06 23.65
CA ASP A 170 -3.79 -2.30 22.40
C ASP A 170 -4.03 -3.20 21.18
N ALA A 171 -4.08 -2.62 19.98
CA ALA A 171 -4.32 -3.39 18.75
C ALA A 171 -3.27 -4.49 18.49
N GLU A 172 -2.00 -4.31 18.88
CA GLU A 172 -0.99 -5.37 18.73
C GLU A 172 -1.24 -6.49 19.74
N GLY A 173 -1.60 -6.15 20.99
CA GLY A 173 -2.06 -7.12 21.99
C GLY A 173 -3.31 -7.88 21.53
N PHE A 174 -4.26 -7.20 20.91
CA PHE A 174 -5.47 -7.81 20.35
C PHE A 174 -5.16 -8.84 19.26
N PHE A 175 -4.33 -8.49 18.27
CA PHE A 175 -3.97 -9.45 17.23
C PHE A 175 -3.08 -10.57 17.76
N GLN A 176 -2.24 -10.33 18.77
CA GLN A 176 -1.54 -11.40 19.48
C GLN A 176 -2.53 -12.38 20.12
N LEU A 177 -3.55 -11.88 20.83
CA LEU A 177 -4.59 -12.72 21.47
C LEU A 177 -5.34 -13.58 20.45
N VAL A 178 -5.69 -13.03 19.29
CA VAL A 178 -6.38 -13.79 18.21
C VAL A 178 -5.43 -14.81 17.57
N ASN A 179 -4.17 -14.45 17.35
CA ASN A 179 -3.18 -15.35 16.78
C ASN A 179 -2.89 -16.53 17.74
N ASP A 180 -2.86 -16.26 19.04
CA ASP A 180 -2.71 -17.27 20.09
C ASP A 180 -3.93 -18.20 20.15
N LEU A 181 -5.14 -17.65 19.99
CA LEU A 181 -6.35 -18.46 19.87
C LEU A 181 -6.27 -19.40 18.65
N ALA A 182 -5.83 -18.88 17.50
CA ALA A 182 -5.68 -19.67 16.29
C ALA A 182 -4.57 -20.73 16.43
N GLU A 183 -3.45 -20.42 17.10
CA GLU A 183 -2.40 -21.41 17.43
C GLU A 183 -2.95 -22.51 18.32
N LEU A 184 -3.58 -22.18 19.45
CA LEU A 184 -4.22 -23.14 20.35
C LEU A 184 -5.27 -23.99 19.67
N TYR A 185 -6.00 -23.42 18.70
CA TYR A 185 -6.95 -24.17 17.88
C TYR A 185 -6.29 -25.26 17.04
N ARG A 186 -5.06 -25.03 16.56
CA ARG A 186 -4.30 -25.98 15.74
C ARG A 186 -3.46 -26.96 16.58
N THR A 187 -2.87 -26.51 17.69
CA THR A 187 -1.84 -27.25 18.44
C THR A 187 -2.25 -27.65 19.86
N SER A 188 -3.32 -27.07 20.42
CA SER A 188 -3.74 -27.21 21.82
C SER A 188 -2.75 -26.70 22.89
N SER A 189 -1.63 -26.09 22.50
CA SER A 189 -0.69 -25.42 23.42
C SER A 189 0.02 -24.26 22.72
N LEU A 190 0.37 -23.21 23.47
CA LEU A 190 1.18 -22.11 22.96
C LEU A 190 2.66 -22.41 23.10
N ALA A 191 3.42 -22.21 22.02
CA ALA A 191 4.88 -22.33 22.06
C ALA A 191 5.52 -21.29 23.00
N HIS A 192 4.96 -20.07 23.03
CA HIS A 192 5.47 -18.97 23.84
C HIS A 192 4.31 -18.24 24.53
N PRO A 193 4.23 -18.25 25.87
CA PRO A 193 3.20 -17.55 26.62
C PRO A 193 3.25 -16.02 26.46
N PRO A 194 2.11 -15.31 26.57
CA PRO A 194 2.06 -13.86 26.58
C PRO A 194 2.61 -13.27 27.90
N HIS A 195 3.06 -12.02 27.85
CA HIS A 195 3.32 -11.23 29.04
C HIS A 195 2.09 -10.34 29.32
N ILE A 196 1.36 -10.64 30.39
CA ILE A 196 0.06 -10.02 30.69
C ILE A 196 0.12 -8.92 31.77
N ARG A 197 1.24 -8.75 32.45
CA ARG A 197 1.39 -7.74 33.52
C ARG A 197 1.77 -6.40 32.92
N SER A 198 1.06 -5.34 33.29
CA SER A 198 1.31 -4.02 32.74
C SER A 198 2.58 -3.41 33.31
N HIS A 199 3.33 -2.71 32.47
CA HIS A 199 4.50 -1.93 32.89
C HIS A 199 4.08 -0.83 33.87
N LEU A 200 4.79 -0.69 35.00
CA LEU A 200 4.51 0.29 36.07
C LEU A 200 3.11 0.16 36.71
N SER A 201 2.53 -1.05 36.74
CA SER A 201 1.27 -1.31 37.48
C SER A 201 1.41 -1.17 38.99
N GLU A 202 2.64 -1.25 39.50
CA GLU A 202 3.00 -1.13 40.92
C GLU A 202 4.11 -0.11 41.08
N LEU A 203 4.00 0.70 42.13
CA LEU A 203 5.01 1.68 42.56
C LEU A 203 5.17 1.57 44.07
N THR A 204 6.40 1.61 44.58
CA THR A 204 6.65 1.80 46.01
C THR A 204 6.20 3.20 46.46
N PRO A 205 5.99 3.45 47.77
CA PRO A 205 5.70 4.79 48.28
C PRO A 205 6.75 5.84 47.84
N GLU A 206 8.02 5.47 47.83
CA GLU A 206 9.13 6.32 47.41
C GLU A 206 9.07 6.64 45.91
N GLU A 207 8.82 5.62 45.07
CA GLU A 207 8.66 5.81 43.63
C GLU A 207 7.44 6.66 43.30
N ARG A 208 6.35 6.51 44.05
CA ARG A 208 5.15 7.34 43.93
C ARG A 208 5.44 8.79 44.29
N ALA A 209 6.13 9.03 45.40
CA ALA A 209 6.52 10.39 45.79
C ALA A 209 7.40 11.05 44.72
N ALA A 210 8.43 10.33 44.26
CA ALA A 210 9.31 10.81 43.18
C ALA A 210 8.55 11.07 41.87
N GLY A 211 7.55 10.25 41.54
CA GLY A 211 6.73 10.41 40.35
C GLY A 211 5.82 11.66 40.39
N LEU A 212 5.33 12.05 41.57
CA LEU A 212 4.51 13.26 41.73
C LEU A 212 5.31 14.55 41.50
N ASP A 213 6.61 14.54 41.81
CA ASP A 213 7.51 15.68 41.62
C ASP A 213 7.96 15.88 40.16
N LEU A 214 7.66 14.92 39.28
CA LEU A 214 7.99 15.01 37.87
C LEU A 214 7.14 16.09 37.17
N LYS A 215 7.78 16.86 36.30
CA LYS A 215 7.09 17.76 35.37
C LYS A 215 6.93 17.05 34.03
N GLN A 216 5.72 17.11 33.49
CA GLN A 216 5.41 16.64 32.14
C GLN A 216 4.61 17.71 31.38
N SER A 217 4.70 17.72 30.06
CA SER A 217 4.14 18.77 29.19
C SER A 217 2.94 18.34 28.34
N GLU A 218 2.72 17.04 28.16
CA GLU A 218 1.70 16.51 27.24
C GLU A 218 0.36 16.20 27.93
N TYR A 219 0.42 15.94 29.23
CA TYR A 219 -0.71 15.66 30.10
C TYR A 219 -0.86 16.78 31.13
N TYR A 220 -1.95 16.78 31.87
CA TYR A 220 -2.14 17.62 33.05
C TYR A 220 -3.26 17.05 33.92
N VAL A 221 -3.31 17.51 35.18
CA VAL A 221 -4.42 17.20 36.09
C VAL A 221 -5.45 18.31 35.97
N GLU A 222 -6.65 17.95 35.53
CA GLU A 222 -7.79 18.87 35.48
C GLU A 222 -8.37 19.05 36.89
N GLU A 223 -8.20 20.24 37.47
CA GLU A 223 -8.70 20.54 38.83
C GLU A 223 -10.22 20.72 38.89
N ARG A 224 -10.83 21.21 37.81
CA ARG A 224 -12.28 21.41 37.69
C ARG A 224 -12.76 20.85 36.36
N PRO A 225 -13.77 19.96 36.33
CA PRO A 225 -14.29 19.40 35.09
C PRO A 225 -14.85 20.54 34.23
N ALA A 226 -14.25 20.77 33.06
CA ALA A 226 -14.84 21.67 32.08
C ALA A 226 -16.05 20.97 31.44
N PHE A 227 -17.26 21.44 31.75
CA PHE A 227 -18.46 21.06 31.00
C PHE A 227 -18.35 21.62 29.59
N THR A 228 -17.95 20.78 28.64
CA THR A 228 -18.00 21.10 27.21
C THR A 228 -19.29 20.50 26.65
N SER A 229 -20.26 21.37 26.35
CA SER A 229 -21.43 20.99 25.57
C SER A 229 -20.99 20.80 24.12
N TYR A 230 -20.99 19.57 23.62
CA TYR A 230 -20.80 19.33 22.21
C TYR A 230 -22.12 19.60 21.48
N PRO A 231 -22.12 20.45 20.43
CA PRO A 231 -23.30 20.59 19.57
C PRO A 231 -23.65 19.24 18.96
N VAL A 232 -24.91 19.05 18.58
CA VAL A 232 -25.37 17.85 17.87
C VAL A 232 -24.53 17.70 16.60
N ALA A 233 -23.65 16.70 16.59
CA ALA A 233 -22.78 16.43 15.45
C ALA A 233 -23.61 15.89 14.28
N ALA A 234 -23.24 16.26 13.06
CA ALA A 234 -23.75 15.62 11.86
C ALA A 234 -23.49 14.10 11.93
N PRO A 235 -24.32 13.27 11.28
CA PRO A 235 -24.05 11.84 11.20
C PRO A 235 -22.69 11.57 10.57
N ASN A 236 -21.96 10.63 11.15
CA ASN A 236 -20.67 10.17 10.65
C ASN A 236 -20.87 8.94 9.79
N THR A 237 -20.17 8.90 8.66
CA THR A 237 -20.12 7.74 7.77
C THR A 237 -18.69 7.25 7.66
N GLY A 238 -18.52 5.93 7.81
CA GLY A 238 -17.25 5.26 7.58
C GLY A 238 -17.13 4.73 6.15
N ARG A 239 -15.94 4.85 5.55
CA ARG A 239 -15.62 4.29 4.22
C ARG A 239 -14.23 3.64 4.23
N PHE A 240 -14.07 2.62 3.40
CA PHE A 240 -12.76 2.02 3.12
C PHE A 240 -12.18 2.66 1.85
N LEU A 241 -10.95 3.14 1.94
CA LEU A 241 -10.22 3.76 0.85
C LEU A 241 -9.01 2.88 0.49
N ARG A 242 -8.97 2.34 -0.73
CA ARG A 242 -7.84 1.56 -1.24
C ARG A 242 -6.76 2.48 -1.79
N PHE A 243 -5.52 2.24 -1.38
CA PHE A 243 -4.32 2.85 -1.97
C PHE A 243 -3.39 1.76 -2.48
N SER A 244 -3.15 1.74 -3.79
CA SER A 244 -2.23 0.81 -4.43
C SER A 244 -0.76 1.12 -4.07
N GLY A 245 0.11 0.11 -4.13
CA GLY A 245 1.56 0.29 -3.92
C GLY A 245 2.19 1.36 -4.83
N SER A 246 1.69 1.50 -6.06
CA SER A 246 2.10 2.57 -6.98
C SER A 246 1.66 3.96 -6.54
N GLU A 247 0.41 4.11 -6.06
CA GLU A 247 -0.07 5.38 -5.53
C GLU A 247 0.68 5.78 -4.27
N LEU A 248 0.95 4.82 -3.39
CA LEU A 248 1.71 5.03 -2.16
C LEU A 248 3.15 5.45 -2.45
N SER A 249 3.79 4.84 -3.45
CA SER A 249 5.13 5.22 -3.89
C SER A 249 5.17 6.62 -4.50
N ALA A 250 4.20 6.97 -5.35
CA ALA A 250 4.06 8.32 -5.89
C ALA A 250 3.79 9.36 -4.80
N LEU A 251 2.98 8.99 -3.79
CA LEU A 251 2.68 9.84 -2.66
C LEU A 251 3.91 10.08 -1.79
N LYS A 252 4.69 9.02 -1.51
CA LYS A 252 5.94 9.10 -0.78
C LYS A 252 6.96 10.00 -1.47
N ALA A 253 7.08 9.89 -2.80
CA ALA A 253 7.96 10.77 -3.58
C ALA A 253 7.56 12.26 -3.44
N ARG A 254 6.26 12.57 -3.51
CA ARG A 254 5.75 13.95 -3.31
C ARG A 254 5.88 14.47 -1.87
N ALA A 255 5.89 13.56 -0.91
CA ALA A 255 6.01 13.85 0.51
C ALA A 255 7.47 13.94 0.98
N THR A 256 8.43 13.60 0.14
CA THR A 256 9.86 13.74 0.45
C THR A 256 10.33 15.13 0.07
N ASP A 257 11.08 15.78 0.96
CA ASP A 257 11.63 17.13 0.71
C ASP A 257 12.61 17.06 -0.48
N PRO A 258 12.38 17.82 -1.56
CA PRO A 258 13.26 17.79 -2.73
C PRO A 258 14.63 18.42 -2.47
N SER A 259 14.80 19.17 -1.38
CA SER A 259 16.02 19.93 -1.05
C SER A 259 16.90 19.25 0.00
N SER A 260 16.45 18.12 0.56
CA SER A 260 17.13 17.42 1.64
C SER A 260 17.36 15.96 1.27
N ASP A 261 18.48 15.38 1.73
CA ASP A 261 18.72 13.93 1.69
C ASP A 261 17.90 13.16 2.74
N GLY A 262 16.94 13.83 3.40
CA GLY A 262 16.02 13.22 4.36
C GLY A 262 15.06 12.22 3.73
N TRP A 263 14.37 11.46 4.58
CA TRP A 263 13.39 10.47 4.15
C TRP A 263 12.11 10.61 4.95
N VAL A 264 11.00 10.20 4.34
CA VAL A 264 9.73 9.99 5.04
C VAL A 264 9.25 8.56 4.81
N SER A 265 8.51 8.00 5.76
CA SER A 265 7.89 6.68 5.58
C SER A 265 6.63 6.77 4.72
N THR A 266 6.17 5.63 4.20
CA THR A 266 4.86 5.55 3.52
C THR A 266 3.73 5.96 4.47
N PHE A 267 3.87 5.66 5.76
CA PHE A 267 2.93 6.08 6.80
C PHE A 267 2.90 7.61 6.92
N ASP A 268 4.05 8.26 7.05
CA ASP A 268 4.14 9.73 7.15
C ASP A 268 3.51 10.41 5.92
N ALA A 269 3.79 9.88 4.72
CA ALA A 269 3.26 10.40 3.47
C ALA A 269 1.74 10.27 3.36
N LEU A 270 1.19 9.10 3.73
CA LEU A 270 -0.25 8.85 3.68
C LEU A 270 -1.01 9.64 4.76
N CYS A 271 -0.46 9.71 5.98
CA CYS A 271 -1.01 10.56 7.04
C CYS A 271 -1.05 12.03 6.61
N ALA A 272 0.05 12.55 6.05
CA ALA A 272 0.13 13.93 5.56
C ALA A 272 -0.90 14.20 4.46
N HIS A 273 -1.10 13.24 3.57
CA HIS A 273 -2.07 13.35 2.48
C HIS A 273 -3.50 13.43 3.00
N LEU A 274 -3.88 12.51 3.89
CA LEU A 274 -5.21 12.49 4.48
C LEU A 274 -5.45 13.73 5.33
N TYR A 275 -4.45 14.18 6.09
CA TYR A 275 -4.51 15.39 6.91
C TYR A 275 -4.78 16.65 6.08
N GLN A 276 -4.01 16.87 5.01
CA GLN A 276 -4.29 17.99 4.10
C GLN A 276 -5.64 17.85 3.40
N ARG A 277 -6.01 16.66 2.92
CA ARG A 277 -7.24 16.47 2.15
C ARG A 277 -8.50 16.63 2.98
N VAL A 278 -8.55 16.04 4.16
CA VAL A 278 -9.67 16.19 5.09
C VAL A 278 -9.78 17.66 5.53
N TYR A 279 -8.67 18.32 5.84
CA TYR A 279 -8.66 19.74 6.18
C TYR A 279 -9.19 20.62 5.05
N ARG A 280 -8.72 20.42 3.81
CA ARG A 280 -9.20 21.15 2.62
C ARG A 280 -10.68 20.89 2.33
N ALA A 281 -11.16 19.66 2.52
CA ALA A 281 -12.57 19.32 2.38
C ALA A 281 -13.43 20.09 3.39
N ARG A 282 -12.99 20.17 4.66
CA ARG A 282 -13.66 20.97 5.70
C ARG A 282 -13.66 22.47 5.39
N LEU A 283 -12.57 23.02 4.86
CA LEU A 283 -12.54 24.42 4.42
C LEU A 283 -13.57 24.68 3.31
N LYS A 284 -13.68 23.78 2.34
CA LYS A 284 -14.65 23.90 1.24
C LYS A 284 -16.09 23.79 1.72
N LEU A 285 -16.36 22.86 2.64
CA LEU A 285 -17.65 22.74 3.29
C LEU A 285 -18.04 24.05 3.98
N ARG A 286 -17.13 24.66 4.75
CA ARG A 286 -17.40 25.94 5.43
C ARG A 286 -17.54 27.12 4.47
N ALA A 287 -16.81 27.12 3.37
CA ALA A 287 -16.99 28.13 2.32
C ALA A 287 -18.36 27.98 1.62
N HIS A 288 -18.89 26.75 1.55
CA HIS A 288 -20.20 26.47 1.00
C HIS A 288 -21.34 26.76 1.98
N ASP A 289 -21.15 26.46 3.27
CA ASP A 289 -22.08 26.75 4.36
C ASP A 289 -21.41 27.59 5.46
N PRO A 290 -21.49 28.93 5.36
CA PRO A 290 -20.94 29.86 6.34
C PRO A 290 -21.63 29.82 7.70
N THR A 291 -22.77 29.11 7.84
CA THR A 291 -23.51 29.02 9.11
C THR A 291 -22.90 28.01 10.08
N LEU A 292 -21.99 27.16 9.60
CA LEU A 292 -21.28 26.18 10.42
C LEU A 292 -20.42 26.87 11.50
N PRO A 293 -20.33 26.29 12.71
CA PRO A 293 -19.47 26.79 13.78
C PRO A 293 -18.01 26.93 13.34
N GLU A 294 -17.25 27.72 14.11
CA GLU A 294 -15.81 27.81 13.91
C GLU A 294 -15.17 26.42 14.00
N MET A 295 -14.30 26.11 13.04
CA MET A 295 -13.60 24.82 13.03
C MET A 295 -12.62 24.80 14.19
N SER A 296 -12.64 23.73 14.98
CA SER A 296 -11.63 23.55 16.02
C SER A 296 -10.23 23.53 15.41
N PRO A 297 -9.17 23.76 16.21
CA PRO A 297 -7.80 23.59 15.76
C PRO A 297 -7.62 22.23 15.07
N PRO A 298 -6.84 22.17 13.96
CA PRO A 298 -6.73 20.96 13.17
C PRO A 298 -5.76 19.99 13.81
N ASP A 299 -6.05 19.49 15.00
CA ASP A 299 -5.11 18.63 15.72
C ASP A 299 -5.00 17.26 15.01
N PHE A 300 -3.77 16.85 14.73
CA PHE A 300 -3.44 15.52 14.25
C PHE A 300 -2.93 14.67 15.41
N LEU A 301 -3.43 13.45 15.56
CA LEU A 301 -2.94 12.49 16.55
C LEU A 301 -2.64 11.13 15.92
N THR A 302 -1.54 10.52 16.36
CA THR A 302 -1.16 9.15 15.99
C THR A 302 -0.60 8.40 17.20
N PRO A 303 -1.05 7.17 17.47
CA PRO A 303 -0.40 6.30 18.45
C PRO A 303 0.99 5.87 17.97
N VAL A 304 1.95 5.84 18.90
CA VAL A 304 3.32 5.33 18.69
C VAL A 304 3.52 4.11 19.57
N ASN A 305 3.96 3.01 18.96
CA ASN A 305 4.30 1.78 19.67
C ASN A 305 5.57 1.96 20.52
N LEU A 306 5.45 1.65 21.82
CA LEU A 306 6.52 1.78 22.81
C LEU A 306 7.28 0.49 23.08
N ARG A 307 6.78 -0.68 22.65
CA ARG A 307 7.34 -2.00 23.05
C ARG A 307 8.85 -2.05 22.84
N SER A 308 9.32 -1.70 21.65
CA SER A 308 10.75 -1.66 21.34
C SER A 308 11.49 -0.45 21.91
N ARG A 309 10.79 0.68 22.14
CA ARG A 309 11.40 1.94 22.62
C ARG A 309 11.80 1.89 24.08
N ILE A 310 10.96 1.29 24.92
CA ILE A 310 11.25 1.17 26.37
C ILE A 310 11.76 -0.22 26.75
N GLY A 311 11.81 -1.16 25.81
CA GLY A 311 12.35 -2.51 26.01
C GLY A 311 11.38 -3.41 26.77
N LEU A 312 10.09 -3.36 26.41
CA LEU A 312 9.08 -4.27 26.95
C LEU A 312 9.33 -5.72 26.47
N PRO A 313 8.82 -6.72 27.22
CA PRO A 313 8.91 -8.12 26.82
C PRO A 313 8.40 -8.36 25.38
N PRO A 314 9.02 -9.28 24.61
CA PRO A 314 8.66 -9.52 23.20
C PRO A 314 7.19 -9.88 22.93
N ARG A 315 6.48 -10.41 23.93
CA ARG A 315 5.07 -10.81 23.85
C ARG A 315 4.16 -10.01 24.80
N TYR A 316 4.50 -8.73 25.01
CA TYR A 316 3.76 -7.81 25.87
C TYR A 316 2.35 -7.54 25.32
N PHE A 317 1.35 -8.06 26.02
CA PHE A 317 -0.06 -7.95 25.67
C PHE A 317 -0.73 -6.60 26.04
N PRO A 318 -0.47 -5.99 27.22
CA PRO A 318 -1.16 -4.77 27.62
C PRO A 318 -0.90 -3.57 26.70
N ASN A 319 -1.53 -2.42 26.97
CA ASN A 319 -1.30 -1.23 26.16
C ASN A 319 0.17 -0.78 26.24
N ALA A 320 0.77 -0.56 25.07
CA ALA A 320 2.11 0.00 24.90
C ALA A 320 2.11 1.12 23.86
N LEU A 321 1.09 1.98 23.92
CA LEU A 321 0.91 3.09 22.98
C LEU A 321 1.10 4.44 23.64
N HIS A 322 1.84 5.31 22.97
CA HIS A 322 1.96 6.72 23.30
C HIS A 322 1.35 7.57 22.20
N CYS A 323 0.23 8.24 22.48
CA CYS A 323 -0.50 9.04 21.51
C CYS A 323 0.16 10.40 21.32
N GLN A 324 0.96 10.55 20.26
CA GLN A 324 1.57 11.82 19.89
C GLN A 324 0.57 12.70 19.13
N TYR A 325 0.61 14.02 19.34
CA TYR A 325 -0.24 14.95 18.63
C TYR A 325 0.46 16.26 18.25
N THR A 326 -0.05 16.92 17.20
CA THR A 326 0.45 18.22 16.75
C THR A 326 -0.65 19.02 16.04
N SER A 327 -0.43 20.31 15.85
CA SER A 327 -1.32 21.15 15.03
C SER A 327 -0.47 21.93 14.03
N LEU A 328 -0.83 21.85 12.75
CA LEU A 328 -0.17 22.62 11.71
C LEU A 328 -0.96 23.88 11.35
N SER A 329 -0.26 24.89 10.83
CA SER A 329 -0.88 26.16 10.43
C SER A 329 -1.85 25.98 9.27
N HIS A 330 -2.83 26.88 9.17
CA HIS A 330 -3.75 26.94 8.03
C HIS A 330 -2.99 26.98 6.70
N GLU A 331 -1.95 27.81 6.60
CA GLU A 331 -1.18 27.96 5.37
C GLU A 331 -0.50 26.65 4.96
N THR A 332 0.10 25.93 5.91
CA THR A 332 0.74 24.63 5.66
C THR A 332 -0.25 23.57 5.19
N LEU A 333 -1.46 23.52 5.77
CA LEU A 333 -2.47 22.50 5.44
C LEU A 333 -3.29 22.85 4.19
N ALA A 334 -3.66 24.12 4.02
CA ALA A 334 -4.46 24.59 2.89
C ALA A 334 -3.63 24.71 1.61
N ASN A 335 -2.43 25.32 1.69
CA ASN A 335 -1.67 25.75 0.52
C ASN A 335 -0.26 25.14 0.45
N GLY A 336 0.27 24.66 1.58
CA GLY A 336 1.62 24.12 1.68
C GLY A 336 1.86 22.85 0.85
N PRO A 337 3.11 22.61 0.41
CA PRO A 337 3.49 21.37 -0.24
C PRO A 337 3.40 20.19 0.73
N LEU A 338 3.10 19.01 0.19
CA LEU A 338 2.87 17.81 0.99
C LEU A 338 4.07 17.43 1.88
N TRP A 339 5.29 17.66 1.39
CA TRP A 339 6.51 17.33 2.12
C TRP A 339 6.66 18.10 3.45
N GLN A 340 6.13 19.32 3.56
CA GLN A 340 6.18 20.07 4.83
C GLN A 340 5.31 19.41 5.91
N VAL A 341 4.12 18.97 5.51
CA VAL A 341 3.22 18.23 6.41
C VAL A 341 3.84 16.87 6.76
N ALA A 342 4.34 16.14 5.77
CA ALA A 342 4.96 14.85 5.99
C ALA A 342 6.21 14.95 6.89
N LYS A 343 7.04 15.98 6.72
CA LYS A 343 8.17 16.25 7.59
C LYS A 343 7.72 16.49 9.03
N ALA A 344 6.70 17.32 9.24
CA ALA A 344 6.21 17.59 10.59
C ALA A 344 5.68 16.32 11.28
N LEU A 345 4.97 15.45 10.56
CA LEU A 345 4.50 14.17 11.09
C LEU A 345 5.64 13.15 11.29
N HIS A 346 6.64 13.17 10.40
CA HIS A 346 7.83 12.35 10.52
C HIS A 346 8.62 12.69 11.78
N ASP A 347 8.84 13.98 12.02
CA ASP A 347 9.52 14.52 13.19
C ASP A 347 8.70 14.22 14.45
N LEU A 348 7.37 14.43 14.44
CA LEU A 348 6.48 14.16 15.59
C LEU A 348 6.69 12.77 16.20
N THR A 349 6.76 11.73 15.37
CA THR A 349 6.88 10.34 15.85
C THR A 349 8.32 9.92 16.18
N ARG A 350 9.29 10.79 15.94
CA ARG A 350 10.74 10.50 16.08
C ARG A 350 11.49 11.52 16.92
N THR A 351 10.81 12.54 17.42
CA THR A 351 11.43 13.58 18.21
C THR A 351 11.88 13.00 19.55
N PRO A 352 13.19 13.08 19.90
CA PRO A 352 13.69 12.52 21.16
C PRO A 352 13.05 13.16 22.40
N SER A 353 12.67 14.45 22.33
CA SER A 353 12.07 15.16 23.46
C SER A 353 10.65 14.70 23.82
N THR A 354 10.01 13.85 23.02
CA THR A 354 8.68 13.27 23.32
C THR A 354 8.66 11.75 23.24
N THR A 355 9.57 11.14 22.46
CA THR A 355 9.55 9.70 22.19
C THR A 355 10.80 8.93 22.62
N SER A 356 11.73 9.58 23.33
CA SER A 356 12.86 8.90 23.97
C SER A 356 12.39 8.03 25.13
N LYS A 357 13.19 7.01 25.48
CA LYS A 357 12.88 6.12 26.58
C LYS A 357 12.77 6.89 27.90
N GLU A 358 13.70 7.81 28.14
CA GLU A 358 13.77 8.61 29.36
C GLU A 358 12.52 9.49 29.52
N GLU A 359 12.07 10.12 28.43
CA GLU A 359 10.87 10.96 28.44
C GLU A 359 9.60 10.15 28.65
N VAL A 360 9.47 9.03 27.93
CA VAL A 360 8.34 8.11 28.05
C VAL A 360 8.25 7.56 29.48
N ASP A 361 9.36 7.05 30.02
CA ASP A 361 9.43 6.55 31.38
C ASP A 361 9.09 7.64 32.41
N ARG A 362 9.58 8.88 32.22
CA ARG A 362 9.24 10.02 33.07
C ARG A 362 7.75 10.31 33.06
N THR A 363 7.15 10.42 31.88
CA THR A 363 5.72 10.71 31.71
C THR A 363 4.86 9.62 32.35
N TYR A 364 5.16 8.35 32.11
CA TYR A 364 4.32 7.27 32.65
C TYR A 364 4.54 6.97 34.13
N ARG A 365 5.72 7.27 34.70
CA ARG A 365 5.89 7.32 36.17
C ARG A 365 5.05 8.43 36.79
N TRP A 366 4.99 9.61 36.16
CA TRP A 366 4.11 10.68 36.60
C TRP A 366 2.63 10.28 36.57
N VAL A 367 2.17 9.65 35.47
CA VAL A 367 0.80 9.13 35.34
C VAL A 367 0.49 8.09 36.42
N ALA A 368 1.38 7.11 36.62
CA ALA A 368 1.20 6.05 37.61
C ALA A 368 1.17 6.58 39.05
N ALA A 369 1.91 7.66 39.32
CA ALA A 369 1.97 8.29 40.63
C ALA A 369 0.68 9.06 41.00
N GLN A 370 -0.08 9.57 40.01
CA GLN A 370 -1.26 10.39 40.27
C GLN A 370 -2.32 9.64 41.10
N PRO A 371 -2.90 10.30 42.12
CA PRO A 371 -3.91 9.68 42.98
C PRO A 371 -5.24 9.49 42.25
N GLU A 372 -5.72 10.50 41.50
CA GLU A 372 -7.00 10.45 40.79
C GLU A 372 -6.79 10.39 39.27
N LYS A 373 -6.69 9.18 38.71
CA LYS A 373 -6.32 8.98 37.30
C LYS A 373 -7.33 9.55 36.31
N ARG A 374 -8.62 9.61 36.69
CA ARG A 374 -9.70 10.22 35.89
C ARG A 374 -9.50 11.70 35.57
N LYS A 375 -8.70 12.40 36.38
CA LYS A 375 -8.39 13.83 36.20
C LYS A 375 -7.24 14.06 35.22
N ILE A 376 -6.52 13.01 34.83
CA ILE A 376 -5.45 13.13 33.84
C ILE A 376 -6.08 13.38 32.49
N LYS A 377 -5.70 14.49 31.86
CA LYS A 377 -6.08 14.87 30.50
C LYS A 377 -4.85 15.02 29.65
N GLN A 378 -5.00 14.76 28.35
CA GLN A 378 -4.00 15.09 27.34
C GLN A 378 -4.35 16.43 26.69
N GLY A 379 -3.36 17.18 26.22
CA GLY A 379 -3.58 18.46 25.53
C GLY A 379 -4.16 18.37 24.10
N PHE A 380 -4.54 17.19 23.62
CA PHE A 380 -5.20 16.99 22.32
C PHE A 380 -6.65 17.51 22.35
N ARG A 381 -7.02 18.37 21.38
CA ARG A 381 -8.35 18.99 21.35
C ARG A 381 -9.30 18.26 20.42
N TYR A 382 -10.34 17.68 21.00
CA TYR A 382 -11.44 17.10 20.25
C TYR A 382 -12.33 18.18 19.63
N GLY A 383 -12.59 18.10 18.33
CA GLY A 383 -13.54 18.92 17.61
C GLY A 383 -13.52 18.67 16.09
N SER A 384 -14.25 19.50 15.35
CA SER A 384 -14.47 19.37 13.90
C SER A 384 -13.22 19.53 13.03
N GLY A 385 -12.08 19.94 13.58
CA GLY A 385 -10.81 20.08 12.89
C GLY A 385 -9.89 18.85 12.97
N LEU A 386 -10.18 17.88 13.85
CA LEU A 386 -9.24 16.82 14.21
C LEU A 386 -9.02 15.76 13.11
N LEU A 387 -7.87 15.08 13.12
CA LEU A 387 -7.64 13.82 12.42
C LEU A 387 -6.80 12.87 13.29
N MET A 388 -7.30 11.65 13.50
CA MET A 388 -6.64 10.59 14.26
C MET A 388 -6.39 9.40 13.35
N LEU A 389 -5.13 9.00 13.18
CA LEU A 389 -4.78 7.86 12.32
C LEU A 389 -3.99 6.82 13.12
N SER A 390 -4.42 5.56 13.07
CA SER A 390 -3.76 4.44 13.72
C SER A 390 -3.27 3.42 12.70
N GLN A 391 -2.05 2.90 12.89
CA GLN A 391 -1.41 2.00 11.94
C GLN A 391 -1.56 0.52 12.34
N TRP A 392 -2.43 -0.23 11.66
CA TRP A 392 -2.62 -1.66 11.89
C TRP A 392 -2.05 -2.53 10.76
N ASN A 393 -1.75 -1.95 9.61
CA ASN A 393 -1.26 -2.65 8.41
C ASN A 393 0.13 -3.30 8.53
N LYS A 394 0.78 -3.16 9.68
CA LYS A 394 2.04 -3.84 10.02
C LYS A 394 1.85 -5.01 10.98
N MET A 395 0.64 -5.24 11.46
CA MET A 395 0.28 -6.34 12.34
C MET A 395 -0.06 -7.58 11.51
N ASP A 396 0.18 -8.75 12.07
CA ASP A 396 -0.18 -10.02 11.41
C ASP A 396 -1.68 -10.31 11.56
N MET A 397 -2.48 -9.63 10.74
CA MET A 397 -3.94 -9.70 10.78
C MET A 397 -4.50 -10.93 10.06
N TYR A 398 -3.81 -11.46 9.05
CA TYR A 398 -4.31 -12.57 8.20
C TYR A 398 -3.54 -13.88 8.37
N ALA A 399 -2.20 -13.86 8.44
CA ALA A 399 -1.41 -15.09 8.47
C ALA A 399 -1.44 -15.75 9.86
N GLY A 400 -1.48 -14.94 10.91
CA GLY A 400 -1.59 -15.41 12.29
C GLY A 400 -2.99 -15.93 12.66
N SER A 401 -4.03 -15.46 11.97
CA SER A 401 -5.44 -15.76 12.25
C SER A 401 -6.01 -16.92 11.42
N VAL A 402 -5.16 -17.84 10.97
CA VAL A 402 -5.54 -19.05 10.21
C VAL A 402 -6.09 -20.12 11.15
N PHE A 403 -7.39 -20.41 11.12
CA PHE A 403 -7.94 -21.56 11.88
C PHE A 403 -7.82 -22.83 11.03
N ASP A 404 -8.90 -23.26 10.40
CA ASP A 404 -8.84 -24.34 9.40
C ASP A 404 -8.35 -23.81 8.04
N VAL A 405 -8.68 -22.57 7.71
CA VAL A 405 -8.27 -21.87 6.49
C VAL A 405 -7.92 -20.41 6.82
N ALA A 406 -7.22 -19.74 5.91
CA ALA A 406 -6.94 -18.31 6.05
C ALA A 406 -8.22 -17.47 5.89
N PRO A 407 -8.39 -16.37 6.64
CA PRO A 407 -9.52 -15.48 6.45
C PRO A 407 -9.43 -14.80 5.08
N VAL A 408 -10.59 -14.53 4.50
CA VAL A 408 -10.76 -13.80 3.24
C VAL A 408 -10.97 -12.31 3.45
N LEU A 409 -11.37 -11.91 4.66
CA LEU A 409 -11.50 -10.52 5.10
C LEU A 409 -11.15 -10.43 6.58
N VAL A 410 -10.34 -9.45 6.96
CA VAL A 410 -10.10 -9.05 8.34
C VAL A 410 -10.19 -7.53 8.41
N ALA A 411 -11.22 -7.01 9.08
CA ALA A 411 -11.43 -5.57 9.17
C ALA A 411 -12.21 -5.17 10.43
N PRO A 412 -11.92 -4.00 11.01
CA PRO A 412 -12.75 -3.41 12.06
C PRO A 412 -14.04 -2.84 11.43
N PRO A 413 -15.23 -3.17 11.95
CA PRO A 413 -16.45 -2.54 11.50
C PRO A 413 -16.63 -1.14 12.06
N PHE A 414 -17.40 -0.33 11.32
CA PHE A 414 -17.82 0.99 11.77
C PHE A 414 -18.96 0.84 12.79
N THR A 415 -18.58 0.61 14.04
CA THR A 415 -19.49 0.63 15.19
C THR A 415 -19.90 2.07 15.54
N PRO A 416 -20.99 2.28 16.30
CA PRO A 416 -21.34 3.61 16.81
C PRO A 416 -20.20 4.31 17.59
N ILE A 417 -19.28 3.55 18.16
CA ILE A 417 -18.13 4.07 18.93
C ILE A 417 -16.99 4.51 18.01
N SER A 418 -16.74 3.76 16.93
CA SER A 418 -15.68 4.04 15.96
C SER A 418 -16.12 4.99 14.83
N LEU A 419 -17.41 5.29 14.72
CA LEU A 419 -17.96 6.33 13.82
C LEU A 419 -17.72 7.73 14.39
N LEU A 420 -16.46 8.08 14.53
CA LEU A 420 -15.99 9.37 14.99
C LEU A 420 -15.43 10.18 13.81
N ASP A 421 -15.82 11.45 13.68
CA ASP A 421 -15.33 12.32 12.61
C ASP A 421 -13.80 12.48 12.71
N GLY A 422 -13.09 12.12 11.65
CA GLY A 422 -11.63 12.19 11.58
C GLY A 422 -10.90 10.99 12.16
N LEU A 423 -11.57 9.90 12.56
CA LEU A 423 -10.89 8.68 13.00
C LEU A 423 -10.63 7.74 11.83
N GLY A 424 -9.40 7.22 11.71
CA GLY A 424 -9.09 6.21 10.71
C GLY A 424 -8.00 5.19 11.09
N TYR A 425 -8.08 4.03 10.43
CA TYR A 425 -7.18 2.89 10.63
C TYR A 425 -6.56 2.47 9.31
N PHE A 426 -5.25 2.28 9.27
CA PHE A 426 -4.56 1.71 8.12
C PHE A 426 -4.55 0.21 8.31
N ILE A 427 -5.16 -0.54 7.40
CA ILE A 427 -5.30 -1.99 7.46
C ILE A 427 -4.62 -2.63 6.24
N PRO A 428 -4.08 -3.85 6.38
CA PRO A 428 -3.44 -4.55 5.28
C PRO A 428 -4.51 -5.16 4.36
N THR A 429 -4.14 -5.32 3.10
CA THR A 429 -4.93 -6.09 2.14
C THR A 429 -4.71 -7.59 2.37
N ARG A 430 -5.62 -8.43 1.85
CA ARG A 430 -5.52 -9.89 2.00
C ARG A 430 -4.20 -10.45 1.48
N GLU A 431 -3.70 -9.94 0.34
CA GLU A 431 -2.41 -10.38 -0.19
C GLU A 431 -1.21 -9.95 0.67
N GLN A 432 -1.41 -9.10 1.68
CA GLN A 432 -0.37 -8.43 2.47
C GLN A 432 0.73 -7.82 1.57
N GLY A 433 0.31 -7.28 0.42
CA GLY A 433 1.20 -6.61 -0.53
C GLY A 433 1.53 -5.18 -0.12
N ASP A 434 2.02 -4.39 -1.09
CA ASP A 434 2.32 -2.97 -0.87
C ASP A 434 1.06 -2.10 -0.74
N ASP A 435 -0.12 -2.64 -1.06
CA ASP A 435 -1.41 -1.95 -1.00
C ASP A 435 -1.88 -1.77 0.45
N ILE A 436 -2.49 -0.62 0.74
CA ILE A 436 -3.05 -0.28 2.05
C ILE A 436 -4.51 0.10 1.89
N ASP A 437 -5.37 -0.49 2.73
CA ASP A 437 -6.73 -0.03 2.92
C ASP A 437 -6.78 0.95 4.10
N VAL A 438 -7.56 2.02 3.98
CA VAL A 438 -7.80 2.97 5.06
C VAL A 438 -9.28 2.96 5.41
N ALA A 439 -9.62 2.45 6.59
CA ALA A 439 -10.96 2.62 7.16
C ALA A 439 -11.04 4.02 7.78
N LEU A 440 -11.73 4.96 7.15
CA LEU A 440 -11.82 6.35 7.57
C LEU A 440 -13.28 6.72 7.87
N SER A 441 -13.52 7.36 9.01
CA SER A 441 -14.82 7.92 9.39
C SER A 441 -14.77 9.43 9.31
N LEU A 442 -15.71 10.04 8.59
CA LEU A 442 -15.90 11.48 8.51
C LEU A 442 -17.39 11.82 8.62
N SER A 443 -17.70 13.03 9.03
CA SER A 443 -19.06 13.57 8.92
C SER A 443 -19.53 13.57 7.47
N GLU A 444 -20.80 13.21 7.24
CA GLU A 444 -21.39 13.08 5.90
C GLU A 444 -21.15 14.28 4.98
N PRO A 445 -21.31 15.54 5.43
CA PRO A 445 -21.06 16.70 4.57
C PRO A 445 -19.60 16.83 4.13
N VAL A 446 -18.64 16.35 4.92
CA VAL A 446 -17.20 16.42 4.54
C VAL A 446 -16.89 15.46 3.40
N TRP A 447 -17.53 14.29 3.36
CA TRP A 447 -17.33 13.32 2.26
C TRP A 447 -17.63 13.90 0.89
N GLU A 448 -18.67 14.73 0.75
CA GLU A 448 -19.04 15.35 -0.52
C GLU A 448 -17.89 16.21 -1.10
N PHE A 449 -17.21 16.96 -0.24
CA PHE A 449 -16.08 17.80 -0.65
C PHE A 449 -14.77 17.03 -0.75
N PHE A 450 -14.62 15.99 0.06
CA PHE A 450 -13.50 15.07 -0.03
C PHE A 450 -13.47 14.41 -1.42
N ASP A 451 -14.59 13.86 -1.89
CA ASP A 451 -14.66 13.14 -3.17
C ASP A 451 -14.46 14.04 -4.40
N LYS A 452 -15.02 15.27 -4.38
CA LYS A 452 -14.89 16.24 -5.48
C LYS A 452 -13.43 16.57 -5.81
N ASP A 453 -12.55 16.59 -4.81
CA ASP A 453 -11.12 16.83 -5.01
C ASP A 453 -10.39 15.64 -5.63
N ALA A 454 -10.74 14.41 -5.22
CA ALA A 454 -10.21 13.20 -5.85
C ALA A 454 -10.65 13.11 -7.32
N ALA A 455 -11.93 13.40 -7.61
CA ALA A 455 -12.48 13.32 -8.95
C ALA A 455 -11.83 14.34 -9.91
N LYS A 456 -11.59 15.59 -9.48
CA LYS A 456 -10.95 16.61 -10.33
C LYS A 456 -9.50 16.27 -10.67
N GLN A 457 -8.72 15.81 -9.69
CA GLN A 457 -7.32 15.43 -9.92
C GLN A 457 -7.20 14.16 -10.78
N SER A 458 -8.05 13.15 -10.51
CA SER A 458 -8.09 11.90 -11.28
C SER A 458 -8.55 12.11 -12.72
N THR A 459 -9.55 12.97 -12.96
CA THR A 459 -10.14 13.18 -14.30
C THR A 459 -9.15 13.85 -15.25
N LEU A 460 -8.43 14.89 -14.82
CA LEU A 460 -7.44 15.56 -15.67
C LEU A 460 -6.25 14.65 -16.01
N VAL A 461 -5.75 13.89 -15.03
CA VAL A 461 -4.68 12.91 -15.24
C VAL A 461 -5.16 11.79 -16.16
N LYS A 462 -6.39 11.29 -15.96
CA LYS A 462 -7.02 10.29 -16.82
C LYS A 462 -7.14 10.79 -18.27
N TYR A 463 -7.64 12.00 -18.50
CA TYR A 463 -7.74 12.56 -19.86
C TYR A 463 -6.37 12.77 -20.50
N TYR A 464 -5.39 13.27 -19.74
CA TYR A 464 -4.02 13.41 -20.22
C TYR A 464 -3.44 12.05 -20.63
N LEU A 465 -3.53 11.03 -19.76
CA LEU A 465 -3.00 9.69 -20.03
C LEU A 465 -3.73 9.03 -21.19
N VAL A 466 -5.06 9.13 -21.29
CA VAL A 466 -5.82 8.62 -22.45
C VAL A 466 -5.35 9.31 -23.73
N THR A 467 -5.25 10.64 -23.72
CA THR A 467 -4.79 11.41 -24.90
C THR A 467 -3.38 11.03 -25.30
N TYR A 468 -2.47 10.91 -24.33
CA TYR A 468 -1.10 10.46 -24.55
C TYR A 468 -1.05 9.08 -25.20
N ASN A 469 -1.74 8.09 -24.64
CA ASN A 469 -1.74 6.73 -25.17
C ASN A 469 -2.40 6.65 -26.57
N VAL A 470 -3.45 7.44 -26.83
CA VAL A 470 -4.07 7.52 -28.16
C VAL A 470 -3.12 8.15 -29.18
N LEU A 471 -2.50 9.28 -28.85
CA LEU A 471 -1.54 9.95 -29.74
C LEU A 471 -0.31 9.07 -29.99
N SER A 472 0.20 8.37 -28.98
CA SER A 472 1.31 7.41 -29.14
C SER A 472 0.90 6.22 -30.01
N THR A 473 -0.33 5.71 -29.87
CA THR A 473 -0.88 4.67 -30.75
C THR A 473 -0.91 5.14 -32.21
N LEU A 474 -1.42 6.34 -32.46
CA LEU A 474 -1.48 6.93 -33.80
C LEU A 474 -0.08 7.15 -34.39
N GLY A 475 0.84 7.69 -33.59
CA GLY A 475 2.23 7.92 -33.99
C GLY A 475 2.94 6.63 -34.39
N TRP A 476 2.86 5.59 -33.55
CA TRP A 476 3.47 4.29 -33.87
C TRP A 476 2.75 3.54 -34.99
N SER A 477 1.43 3.69 -35.13
CA SER A 477 0.67 3.15 -36.26
C SER A 477 1.13 3.79 -37.58
N TRP A 478 1.36 5.10 -37.57
CA TRP A 478 1.87 5.83 -38.72
C TRP A 478 3.28 5.36 -39.11
N VAL A 479 4.18 5.18 -38.13
CA VAL A 479 5.51 4.59 -38.35
C VAL A 479 5.38 3.20 -38.97
N LEU A 480 4.54 2.32 -38.40
CA LEU A 480 4.33 0.95 -38.89
C LEU A 480 3.81 0.94 -40.34
N ILE A 481 2.80 1.76 -40.64
CA ILE A 481 2.21 1.87 -41.98
C ILE A 481 3.27 2.35 -42.97
N LEU A 482 4.01 3.40 -42.65
CA LEU A 482 5.06 3.92 -43.53
C LEU A 482 6.17 2.89 -43.77
N THR A 483 6.58 2.14 -42.74
CA THR A 483 7.56 1.06 -42.88
C THR A 483 7.04 -0.03 -43.82
N LEU A 484 5.79 -0.47 -43.66
CA LEU A 484 5.19 -1.49 -44.52
C LEU A 484 5.01 -1.00 -45.97
N VAL A 485 4.51 0.22 -46.16
CA VAL A 485 4.36 0.85 -47.48
C VAL A 485 5.70 0.91 -48.20
N HIS A 486 6.76 1.30 -47.49
CA HIS A 486 8.12 1.38 -48.04
C HIS A 486 8.68 0.01 -48.43
N VAL A 487 8.63 -0.97 -47.50
CA VAL A 487 9.21 -2.30 -47.71
C VAL A 487 8.49 -3.08 -48.82
N PHE A 488 7.17 -2.92 -48.94
CA PHE A 488 6.37 -3.60 -49.96
C PHE A 488 6.11 -2.74 -51.21
N ASN A 489 6.60 -1.50 -51.26
CA ASN A 489 6.38 -0.53 -52.34
C ASN A 489 4.89 -0.34 -52.70
N LEU A 490 4.04 -0.23 -51.69
CA LEU A 490 2.57 -0.15 -51.88
C LEU A 490 2.12 1.17 -52.51
N ASP A 491 2.94 2.23 -52.41
CA ASP A 491 2.64 3.56 -52.96
C ASP A 491 3.37 3.86 -54.28
N GLY A 492 4.17 2.91 -54.79
CA GLY A 492 4.99 3.07 -56.00
C GLY A 492 6.16 4.07 -55.88
N LYS A 493 6.31 4.76 -54.74
CA LYS A 493 7.31 5.82 -54.52
C LYS A 493 8.58 5.32 -53.83
N SER A 494 8.61 4.04 -53.43
CA SER A 494 9.71 3.49 -52.64
C SER A 494 10.97 3.25 -53.48
N ALA A 495 10.82 3.09 -54.80
CA ALA A 495 11.93 2.95 -55.74
C ALA A 495 12.68 4.28 -56.03
N THR A 496 12.06 5.43 -55.72
CA THR A 496 12.62 6.76 -56.00
C THR A 496 13.36 7.41 -54.82
N ILE A 497 13.38 6.75 -53.66
CA ILE A 497 14.01 7.29 -52.45
C ILE A 497 15.53 7.11 -52.56
N GLN A 498 16.25 8.20 -52.75
CA GLN A 498 17.71 8.20 -52.77
C GLN A 498 18.29 8.41 -51.37
N PRO A 499 19.45 7.79 -51.05
CA PRO A 499 20.16 8.07 -49.81
C PRO A 499 20.70 9.51 -49.83
N THR A 500 19.97 10.45 -49.26
CA THR A 500 20.43 11.84 -49.08
C THR A 500 21.13 12.00 -47.74
N THR A 501 22.13 12.89 -47.65
CA THR A 501 22.74 13.26 -46.37
C THR A 501 21.77 14.13 -45.55
N THR A 502 21.18 13.47 -44.55
CA THR A 502 20.95 13.95 -43.17
C THR A 502 19.82 14.94 -42.85
N SER A 503 19.13 14.64 -41.75
CA SER A 503 18.21 15.53 -41.01
C SER A 503 18.92 16.84 -40.62
N ALA A 504 18.19 17.95 -40.45
CA ALA A 504 18.77 19.24 -40.06
C ALA A 504 19.59 19.16 -38.75
N PHE A 505 19.24 18.23 -37.85
CA PHE A 505 19.93 17.97 -36.59
C PHE A 505 21.18 17.10 -36.73
N SER A 506 21.20 16.15 -37.66
CA SER A 506 22.40 15.36 -37.93
C SER A 506 23.55 16.25 -38.40
N ARG A 507 23.29 17.37 -39.10
CA ARG A 507 24.31 18.40 -39.43
C ARG A 507 24.95 19.05 -38.20
N ILE A 508 24.20 19.20 -37.11
CA ILE A 508 24.66 19.77 -35.83
C ILE A 508 25.51 18.74 -35.08
N ILE A 509 25.09 17.49 -35.03
CA ILE A 509 25.83 16.41 -34.34
C ILE A 509 27.15 16.09 -35.06
N THR A 510 27.16 16.10 -36.41
CA THR A 510 28.39 15.88 -37.20
C THR A 510 29.38 17.04 -37.15
N SER A 511 28.99 18.22 -36.65
CA SER A 511 29.91 19.35 -36.42
C SER A 511 30.76 19.23 -35.14
N LEU A 512 30.50 18.22 -34.31
CA LEU A 512 31.36 17.87 -33.18
C LEU A 512 32.61 17.12 -33.68
N PRO A 513 33.82 17.45 -33.19
CA PRO A 513 35.11 16.98 -33.75
C PRO A 513 35.39 15.47 -33.62
N PHE A 514 34.41 14.67 -33.18
CA PHE A 514 34.59 13.27 -32.83
C PHE A 514 33.86 12.28 -33.74
N VAL A 515 33.03 12.75 -34.70
CA VAL A 515 32.15 11.90 -35.52
C VAL A 515 32.47 12.06 -37.00
N HIS A 516 33.36 11.22 -37.53
CA HIS A 516 33.56 11.03 -38.98
C HIS A 516 33.47 9.54 -39.29
N ALA A 517 32.70 9.17 -40.30
CA ALA A 517 32.53 7.80 -40.75
C ALA A 517 32.81 7.71 -42.26
N GLU A 518 33.72 6.83 -42.66
CA GLU A 518 33.96 6.45 -44.06
C GLU A 518 33.29 5.12 -44.42
N ARG A 519 32.73 5.13 -45.64
CA ARG A 519 32.41 4.04 -46.59
C ARG A 519 31.26 3.06 -46.35
N ILE A 520 30.67 2.80 -47.52
CA ILE A 520 29.52 1.98 -47.89
C ILE A 520 30.02 0.58 -48.25
N TYR A 521 29.35 -0.48 -47.80
CA TYR A 521 29.50 -1.83 -48.34
C TYR A 521 28.22 -2.23 -49.09
N PRO A 522 28.31 -2.60 -50.39
CA PRO A 522 27.29 -3.41 -51.02
C PRO A 522 27.70 -4.90 -51.12
N SER A 523 26.66 -5.74 -51.10
CA SER A 523 26.49 -6.93 -51.97
C SER A 523 27.31 -8.22 -51.74
N TYR A 524 27.15 -8.87 -50.59
CA TYR A 524 27.30 -10.35 -50.50
C TYR A 524 25.98 -11.06 -50.17
N VAL A 525 25.18 -10.49 -49.27
CA VAL A 525 23.89 -11.05 -48.83
C VAL A 525 22.84 -11.00 -49.94
N GLU A 526 22.80 -9.93 -50.73
CA GLU A 526 21.83 -9.77 -51.83
C GLU A 526 21.94 -10.86 -52.90
N TYR A 527 23.17 -11.30 -53.21
CA TYR A 527 23.43 -12.35 -54.20
C TYR A 527 22.98 -13.74 -53.72
N ARG A 528 22.93 -13.97 -52.39
CA ARG A 528 22.46 -15.22 -51.78
C ARG A 528 20.96 -15.26 -51.49
N LEU A 529 20.25 -14.15 -51.66
CA LEU A 529 18.80 -14.10 -51.45
C LEU A 529 18.05 -14.59 -52.70
N PRO A 530 16.94 -15.34 -52.52
CA PRO A 530 16.00 -15.63 -53.61
C PRO A 530 15.58 -14.36 -54.36
N HIS A 531 15.43 -14.43 -55.68
CA HIS A 531 15.10 -13.27 -56.52
C HIS A 531 13.84 -12.50 -56.07
N VAL A 532 12.89 -13.18 -55.42
CA VAL A 532 11.66 -12.57 -54.87
C VAL A 532 11.95 -11.64 -53.68
N LEU A 533 13.02 -11.89 -52.91
CA LEU A 533 13.37 -11.13 -51.71
C LEU A 533 14.37 -9.98 -51.99
N GLN A 534 15.07 -10.01 -53.12
CA GLN A 534 16.03 -8.96 -53.49
C GLN A 534 15.40 -7.55 -53.53
N PRO A 535 14.20 -7.34 -54.10
CA PRO A 535 13.55 -6.03 -54.09
C PRO A 535 13.17 -5.55 -52.69
N ILE A 536 12.76 -6.47 -51.81
CA ILE A 536 12.42 -6.17 -50.41
C ILE A 536 13.69 -5.78 -49.64
N TYR A 537 14.78 -6.54 -49.82
CA TYR A 537 16.07 -6.25 -49.22
C TYR A 537 16.60 -4.87 -49.61
N ARG A 538 16.57 -4.52 -50.91
CA ARG A 538 16.97 -3.19 -51.41
C ARG A 538 16.14 -2.04 -50.85
N ARG A 539 14.87 -2.28 -50.53
CA ARG A 539 14.03 -1.26 -49.88
C ARG A 539 14.29 -1.18 -48.38
N ALA A 540 14.58 -2.31 -47.74
CA ALA A 540 14.97 -2.34 -46.33
C ALA A 540 16.26 -1.52 -46.05
N THR A 541 17.18 -1.43 -47.01
CA THR A 541 18.39 -0.60 -46.88
C THR A 541 18.13 0.90 -47.03
N THR A 542 16.91 1.33 -47.38
CA THR A 542 16.55 2.75 -47.57
C THR A 542 15.44 3.23 -46.64
N THR A 543 14.95 2.38 -45.72
CA THR A 543 13.84 2.68 -44.81
C THR A 543 14.09 3.88 -43.92
N TYR A 544 15.34 4.12 -43.48
CA TYR A 544 15.67 5.28 -42.64
C TYR A 544 15.32 6.61 -43.31
N TRP A 545 15.52 6.76 -44.62
CA TRP A 545 15.20 7.98 -45.36
C TRP A 545 13.71 8.22 -45.52
N ARG A 546 12.91 7.15 -45.40
CA ARG A 546 11.45 7.23 -45.49
C ARG A 546 10.77 7.46 -44.15
N VAL A 547 11.26 6.82 -43.09
CA VAL A 547 10.55 6.74 -41.80
C VAL A 547 11.40 7.25 -40.62
N GLY A 548 12.70 7.50 -40.81
CA GLY A 548 13.63 7.79 -39.72
C GLY A 548 13.29 9.05 -38.93
N THR A 549 12.97 10.15 -39.62
CA THR A 549 12.57 11.40 -38.94
C THR A 549 11.28 11.24 -38.13
N VAL A 550 10.29 10.54 -38.68
CA VAL A 550 9.02 10.26 -37.99
C VAL A 550 9.26 9.37 -36.78
N THR A 551 10.10 8.34 -36.93
CA THR A 551 10.47 7.41 -35.85
C THR A 551 11.20 8.15 -34.74
N ALA A 552 12.17 9.02 -35.07
CA ALA A 552 12.90 9.82 -34.09
C ALA A 552 11.96 10.76 -33.33
N PHE A 553 11.00 11.40 -34.02
CA PHE A 553 10.01 12.26 -33.39
C PHE A 553 9.10 11.49 -32.42
N VAL A 554 8.45 10.42 -32.89
CA VAL A 554 7.56 9.59 -32.08
C VAL A 554 8.30 8.97 -30.88
N GLN A 555 9.53 8.50 -31.08
CA GLN A 555 10.37 7.96 -30.01
C GLN A 555 10.81 9.05 -29.02
N SER A 556 11.00 10.30 -29.44
CA SER A 556 11.33 11.41 -28.55
C SER A 556 10.14 11.85 -27.69
N CYS A 557 8.90 11.69 -28.19
CA CYS A 557 7.70 11.87 -27.37
C CYS A 557 7.60 10.86 -26.21
N ALA A 558 8.37 9.77 -26.22
CA ALA A 558 8.50 8.87 -25.08
C ALA A 558 9.28 9.49 -23.90
N ILE A 559 9.97 10.62 -24.07
CA ILE A 559 10.57 11.39 -22.95
C ILE A 559 9.47 11.86 -21.98
N LEU A 560 8.25 12.10 -22.48
CA LEU A 560 7.11 12.37 -21.62
C LEU A 560 6.83 11.19 -20.68
N GLU A 561 7.14 9.94 -21.04
CA GLU A 561 7.08 8.80 -20.11
C GLU A 561 8.18 8.86 -19.05
N VAL A 562 9.39 9.27 -19.45
CA VAL A 562 10.56 9.36 -18.58
C VAL A 562 10.38 10.43 -17.51
N VAL A 563 9.72 11.57 -17.80
CA VAL A 563 9.34 12.58 -16.78
C VAL A 563 8.31 12.04 -15.77
N HIS A 564 7.54 11.01 -16.11
CA HIS A 564 6.68 10.29 -15.17
C HIS A 564 7.38 9.16 -14.39
N VAL A 565 8.54 8.70 -14.88
CA VAL A 565 9.33 7.58 -14.33
C VAL A 565 10.68 8.04 -13.75
N LEU A 566 10.98 9.34 -13.73
CA LEU A 566 12.30 9.94 -13.46
C LEU A 566 12.76 9.88 -11.99
N LEU A 567 12.72 8.68 -11.40
CA LEU A 567 13.65 8.19 -10.39
C LEU A 567 14.17 6.78 -10.77
N GLY A 568 14.47 6.52 -12.06
CA GLY A 568 14.99 5.21 -12.49
C GLY A 568 15.33 5.07 -13.97
N TRP A 569 16.45 5.66 -14.38
CA TRP A 569 17.27 5.41 -15.58
C TRP A 569 16.77 4.31 -16.55
N VAL A 570 16.04 4.70 -17.59
CA VAL A 570 15.86 3.87 -18.80
C VAL A 570 15.98 4.74 -20.04
N ALA A 571 17.16 4.73 -20.66
CA ALA A 571 17.48 5.49 -21.88
C ALA A 571 17.91 4.59 -23.06
N SER A 572 17.49 3.32 -23.12
CA SER A 572 18.01 2.37 -24.12
C SER A 572 17.60 2.68 -25.57
N ARG A 573 16.32 3.00 -25.84
CA ARG A 573 15.84 3.26 -27.21
C ARG A 573 16.17 4.66 -27.74
N LEU A 574 16.24 5.66 -26.85
CA LEU A 574 16.74 6.99 -27.21
C LEU A 574 18.22 6.91 -27.60
N TYR A 575 19.01 6.09 -26.91
CA TYR A 575 20.38 5.80 -27.30
C TYR A 575 20.47 5.11 -28.68
N ALA A 576 19.60 4.17 -29.00
CA ALA A 576 19.58 3.52 -30.31
C ALA A 576 19.30 4.49 -31.48
N ILE A 577 18.41 5.48 -31.29
CA ILE A 577 18.15 6.50 -32.33
C ILE A 577 19.24 7.57 -32.34
N TRP A 578 19.46 8.24 -31.21
CA TRP A 578 20.30 9.45 -31.13
C TRP A 578 21.79 9.15 -30.92
N GLY A 579 22.13 8.01 -30.30
CA GLY A 579 23.51 7.58 -30.05
C GLY A 579 24.09 6.64 -31.11
N VAL A 580 23.24 5.93 -31.86
CA VAL A 580 23.67 4.92 -32.84
C VAL A 580 23.21 5.24 -34.27
N THR A 581 21.91 5.48 -34.50
CA THR A 581 21.41 5.64 -35.88
C THR A 581 21.76 7.01 -36.49
N GLU A 582 21.44 8.12 -35.83
CA GLU A 582 21.70 9.47 -36.35
C GLU A 582 23.20 9.82 -36.50
N PRO A 583 24.11 9.41 -35.59
CA PRO A 583 25.53 9.77 -35.70
C PRO A 583 26.33 8.92 -36.70
N PHE A 584 25.84 7.73 -37.09
CA PHE A 584 26.58 6.79 -37.90
C PHE A 584 25.86 6.49 -39.22
N PRO A 585 26.19 7.20 -40.33
CA PRO A 585 25.57 6.99 -41.65
C PRO A 585 25.52 5.54 -42.16
N PRO A 586 26.52 4.66 -41.88
CA PRO A 586 26.45 3.25 -42.29
C PRO A 586 25.27 2.48 -41.67
N VAL A 587 24.80 2.89 -40.48
CA VAL A 587 23.68 2.27 -39.76
C VAL A 587 22.36 2.59 -40.45
N CYS A 588 22.23 3.80 -41.00
CA CYS A 588 21.02 4.21 -41.71
C CYS A 588 20.74 3.30 -42.91
N SER A 589 21.78 2.88 -43.63
CA SER A 589 21.69 2.00 -44.82
C SER A 589 21.56 0.51 -44.48
N ASN A 590 21.58 0.16 -43.19
CA ASN A 590 21.56 -1.23 -42.75
C ASN A 590 20.12 -1.76 -42.71
N PRO A 591 19.81 -2.91 -43.35
CA PRO A 591 18.45 -3.45 -43.37
C PRO A 591 17.92 -3.81 -41.97
N LEU A 592 18.81 -4.00 -40.97
CA LEU A 592 18.42 -4.22 -39.58
C LEU A 592 17.70 -3.03 -38.95
N TYR A 593 17.91 -1.82 -39.48
CA TYR A 593 17.13 -0.65 -39.07
C TYR A 593 15.63 -0.87 -39.35
N THR A 594 15.31 -1.50 -40.50
CA THR A 594 13.93 -1.82 -40.87
C THR A 594 13.29 -2.81 -39.91
N THR A 595 14.00 -3.88 -39.55
CA THR A 595 13.47 -4.90 -38.63
C THR A 595 13.34 -4.37 -37.21
N MET A 596 14.24 -3.48 -36.78
CA MET A 596 14.13 -2.76 -35.51
C MET A 596 12.86 -1.90 -35.47
N VAL A 597 12.67 -1.00 -36.44
CA VAL A 597 11.52 -0.07 -36.46
C VAL A 597 10.20 -0.82 -36.62
N PHE A 598 10.18 -1.89 -37.42
CA PHE A 598 9.00 -2.76 -37.54
C PHE A 598 8.66 -3.42 -36.19
N ALA A 599 9.63 -4.02 -35.51
CA ALA A 599 9.42 -4.67 -34.22
C ALA A 599 8.92 -3.68 -33.17
N TRP A 600 9.56 -2.49 -33.08
CA TRP A 600 9.14 -1.43 -32.17
C TRP A 600 7.70 -1.01 -32.45
N SER A 601 7.42 -0.54 -33.66
CA SER A 601 6.11 0.01 -34.02
C SER A 601 4.98 -1.01 -33.83
N ALA A 602 5.18 -2.28 -34.21
CA ALA A 602 4.19 -3.33 -33.97
C ALA A 602 3.94 -3.61 -32.47
N THR A 603 5.00 -3.63 -31.65
CA THR A 603 4.84 -3.79 -30.19
C THR A 603 4.15 -2.58 -29.54
N GLU A 604 4.49 -1.37 -29.98
CA GLU A 604 4.02 -0.13 -29.38
C GLU A 604 2.56 0.17 -29.71
N VAL A 605 2.11 -0.12 -30.93
CA VAL A 605 0.70 0.00 -31.31
C VAL A 605 -0.18 -0.84 -30.38
N VAL A 606 0.19 -2.10 -30.14
CA VAL A 606 -0.58 -2.99 -29.25
C VAL A 606 -0.52 -2.51 -27.81
N ARG A 607 0.65 -2.07 -27.33
CA ARG A 607 0.86 -1.59 -25.96
C ARG A 607 0.01 -0.37 -25.64
N TYR A 608 0.12 0.68 -26.45
CA TYR A 608 -0.59 1.94 -26.20
C TYR A 608 -2.10 1.81 -26.45
N SER A 609 -2.53 0.98 -27.42
CA SER A 609 -3.95 0.69 -27.63
C SER A 609 -4.57 0.00 -26.40
N PHE A 610 -3.83 -0.94 -25.81
CA PHE A 610 -4.25 -1.62 -24.59
C PHE A 610 -4.38 -0.63 -23.43
N TYR A 611 -3.35 0.19 -23.18
CA TYR A 611 -3.38 1.17 -22.10
C TYR A 611 -4.49 2.23 -22.26
N ALA A 612 -4.70 2.74 -23.47
CA ALA A 612 -5.80 3.66 -23.75
C ALA A 612 -7.17 3.02 -23.44
N SER A 613 -7.36 1.76 -23.83
CA SER A 613 -8.60 1.01 -23.58
C SER A 613 -8.83 0.77 -22.09
N THR A 614 -7.80 0.33 -21.37
CA THR A 614 -7.88 0.08 -19.92
C THR A 614 -8.21 1.35 -19.15
N LEU A 615 -7.60 2.49 -19.52
CA LEU A 615 -7.93 3.79 -18.92
C LEU A 615 -9.37 4.22 -19.18
N LEU A 616 -9.99 3.79 -20.28
CA LEU A 616 -11.41 4.03 -20.58
C LEU A 616 -12.36 3.02 -19.91
N GLY A 617 -11.84 2.07 -19.12
CA GLY A 617 -12.63 1.05 -18.43
C GLY A 617 -12.91 -0.21 -19.27
N HIS A 618 -12.20 -0.39 -20.38
CA HIS A 618 -12.33 -1.57 -21.24
C HIS A 618 -11.05 -2.40 -21.23
N GLU A 619 -11.16 -3.71 -20.98
CA GLU A 619 -10.05 -4.66 -21.05
C GLU A 619 -10.20 -5.62 -22.24
N PRO A 620 -9.82 -5.20 -23.46
CA PRO A 620 -9.97 -6.04 -24.65
C PRO A 620 -9.05 -7.26 -24.58
N LYS A 621 -9.67 -8.45 -24.44
CA LYS A 621 -8.97 -9.75 -24.33
C LYS A 621 -8.02 -10.02 -25.50
N GLN A 622 -8.35 -9.54 -26.69
CA GLN A 622 -7.53 -9.68 -27.90
C GLN A 622 -6.21 -8.90 -27.78
N LEU A 623 -6.26 -7.64 -27.35
CA LEU A 623 -5.05 -6.83 -27.15
C LEU A 623 -4.21 -7.33 -25.98
N LEU A 624 -4.85 -7.80 -24.91
CA LEU A 624 -4.17 -8.46 -23.79
C LEU A 624 -3.40 -9.70 -24.28
N TYR A 625 -4.05 -10.56 -25.07
CA TYR A 625 -3.42 -11.74 -25.65
C TYR A 625 -2.24 -11.40 -26.55
N LEU A 626 -2.43 -10.43 -27.47
CA LEU A 626 -1.37 -9.98 -28.39
C LEU A 626 -0.19 -9.40 -27.63
N ARG A 627 -0.42 -8.53 -26.64
CA ARG A 627 0.62 -7.93 -25.79
C ARG A 627 1.52 -8.98 -25.15
N TYR A 628 0.93 -10.04 -24.62
CA TYR A 628 1.66 -11.12 -23.94
C TYR A 628 2.08 -12.26 -24.86
N THR A 629 1.89 -12.16 -26.19
CA THR A 629 2.26 -13.24 -27.13
C THR A 629 3.20 -12.76 -28.23
N LEU A 630 3.05 -11.53 -28.72
CA LEU A 630 3.89 -10.98 -29.79
C LEU A 630 5.38 -10.89 -29.40
N PHE A 631 5.70 -10.79 -28.11
CA PHE A 631 7.09 -10.70 -27.65
C PHE A 631 7.92 -11.93 -28.02
N TYR A 632 7.31 -13.12 -28.20
CA TYR A 632 8.06 -14.31 -28.62
C TYR A 632 8.85 -14.10 -29.91
N VAL A 633 8.31 -13.29 -30.83
CA VAL A 633 8.91 -12.98 -32.13
C VAL A 633 9.49 -11.58 -32.15
N LEU A 634 8.73 -10.57 -31.73
CA LEU A 634 9.11 -9.18 -31.90
C LEU A 634 10.24 -8.75 -30.95
N TYR A 635 10.35 -9.36 -29.77
CA TYR A 635 11.37 -8.95 -28.80
C TYR A 635 12.78 -9.40 -29.21
N PRO A 636 13.04 -10.67 -29.57
CA PRO A 636 14.32 -11.06 -30.17
C PRO A 636 14.62 -10.28 -31.46
N LEU A 637 13.62 -10.09 -32.33
CA LEU A 637 13.80 -9.36 -33.59
C LEU A 637 14.26 -7.92 -33.36
N GLY A 638 13.57 -7.17 -32.49
CA GLY A 638 13.90 -5.78 -32.20
C GLY A 638 15.23 -5.65 -31.46
N ALA A 639 15.40 -6.39 -30.36
CA ALA A 639 16.58 -6.28 -29.52
C ALA A 639 17.87 -6.77 -30.21
N SER A 640 17.81 -7.84 -31.02
CA SER A 640 18.96 -8.26 -31.81
C SER A 640 19.28 -7.26 -32.91
N SER A 641 18.26 -6.64 -33.54
CA SER A 641 18.48 -5.58 -34.53
C SER A 641 19.21 -4.38 -33.90
N GLU A 642 18.79 -3.93 -32.72
CA GLU A 642 19.47 -2.86 -31.96
C GLU A 642 20.94 -3.21 -31.66
N ALA A 643 21.19 -4.42 -31.17
CA ALA A 643 22.55 -4.88 -30.84
C ALA A 643 23.46 -4.91 -32.07
N PHE A 644 22.98 -5.48 -33.19
CA PHE A 644 23.77 -5.57 -34.40
C PHE A 644 23.93 -4.23 -35.14
N LEU A 645 22.98 -3.31 -35.00
CA LEU A 645 23.16 -1.92 -35.47
C LEU A 645 24.24 -1.20 -34.65
N ASN A 646 24.26 -1.40 -33.33
CA ASN A 646 25.34 -0.88 -32.48
C ASN A 646 26.70 -1.53 -32.83
N TYR A 647 26.73 -2.85 -33.07
CA TYR A 647 27.94 -3.55 -33.52
C TYR A 647 28.45 -3.00 -34.87
N ALA A 648 27.55 -2.67 -35.80
CA ALA A 648 27.90 -2.11 -37.10
C ALA A 648 28.57 -0.71 -37.01
N THR A 649 28.58 -0.08 -35.84
CA THR A 649 29.32 1.16 -35.59
C THR A 649 30.78 0.95 -35.17
N LEU A 650 31.19 -0.30 -34.87
CA LEU A 650 32.54 -0.61 -34.41
C LEU A 650 33.56 -0.65 -35.56
N PRO A 651 34.84 -0.29 -35.32
CA PRO A 651 35.89 -0.39 -36.32
C PRO A 651 36.19 -1.85 -36.73
N THR A 652 36.54 -2.08 -38.00
CA THR A 652 36.84 -3.41 -38.56
C THR A 652 38.21 -3.99 -38.16
N SER A 653 39.05 -3.21 -37.46
CA SER A 653 40.38 -3.63 -37.02
C SER A 653 40.33 -4.61 -35.84
N SER A 654 41.24 -5.59 -35.81
CA SER A 654 41.25 -6.69 -34.82
C SER A 654 41.21 -6.17 -33.37
N PRO A 655 40.34 -6.75 -32.50
CA PRO A 655 40.09 -6.25 -31.15
C PRO A 655 41.13 -6.66 -30.10
N VAL A 656 42.21 -7.34 -30.48
CA VAL A 656 43.20 -7.83 -29.50
C VAL A 656 44.01 -6.65 -28.96
N PRO A 657 43.84 -6.26 -27.68
CA PRO A 657 44.49 -5.08 -27.14
C PRO A 657 45.92 -5.47 -26.76
N SER A 658 46.88 -5.10 -27.59
CA SER A 658 48.26 -4.92 -27.11
C SER A 658 48.41 -3.49 -26.60
N TRP A 659 49.34 -3.22 -25.69
CA TRP A 659 49.67 -1.85 -25.25
C TRP A 659 50.00 -0.92 -26.45
N LEU A 660 50.55 -1.49 -27.54
CA LEU A 660 50.78 -0.76 -28.79
C LEU A 660 49.48 -0.32 -29.48
N SER A 661 48.39 -1.08 -29.38
CA SER A 661 47.10 -0.78 -30.02
C SER A 661 46.43 0.48 -29.43
N TRP A 662 46.65 0.74 -28.13
CA TRP A 662 46.19 1.95 -27.44
C TRP A 662 47.02 3.18 -27.83
N ALA A 663 48.34 3.03 -27.96
CA ALA A 663 49.25 4.10 -28.39
C ALA A 663 49.13 4.45 -29.88
N GLN A 664 48.64 3.52 -30.72
CA GLN A 664 48.46 3.71 -32.17
C GLN A 664 47.07 4.23 -32.59
N GLY A 665 46.15 4.49 -31.63
CA GLY A 665 44.86 5.13 -31.91
C GLY A 665 43.84 4.27 -32.66
N MET A 666 43.91 2.94 -32.54
CA MET A 666 43.07 2.03 -33.35
C MET A 666 41.59 1.96 -32.95
N TRP A 667 41.27 2.08 -31.65
CA TRP A 667 39.90 2.14 -31.12
C TRP A 667 39.82 3.30 -30.11
N LYS A 668 38.78 4.15 -30.21
CA LYS A 668 38.50 5.25 -29.28
C LYS A 668 37.83 4.70 -28.01
N PRO A 669 37.89 5.41 -26.86
CA PRO A 669 37.18 5.02 -25.64
C PRO A 669 35.68 4.76 -25.86
N THR A 670 35.04 5.47 -26.79
CA THR A 670 33.63 5.27 -27.16
C THR A 670 33.38 4.00 -27.96
N ASP A 671 34.37 3.45 -28.68
CA ASP A 671 34.29 2.15 -29.35
C ASP A 671 34.27 1.01 -28.33
N TYR A 672 35.12 1.09 -27.29
CA TYR A 672 35.14 0.11 -26.20
C TYR A 672 33.82 0.09 -25.42
N ILE A 673 33.22 1.26 -25.15
CA ILE A 673 31.91 1.35 -24.50
C ILE A 673 30.83 0.67 -25.36
N ARG A 674 30.79 0.95 -26.66
CA ARG A 674 29.82 0.32 -27.58
C ARG A 674 30.03 -1.19 -27.72
N GLY A 675 31.27 -1.65 -27.74
CA GLY A 675 31.61 -3.08 -27.73
C GLY A 675 31.19 -3.77 -26.43
N LEU A 676 31.42 -3.14 -25.28
CA LEU A 676 30.96 -3.63 -23.98
C LEU A 676 29.43 -3.70 -23.91
N LEU A 677 28.74 -2.66 -24.38
CA LEU A 677 27.27 -2.64 -24.47
C LEU A 677 26.74 -3.79 -25.32
N PHE A 678 27.39 -4.12 -26.44
CA PHE A 678 27.04 -5.28 -27.26
C PHE A 678 27.21 -6.62 -26.52
N LEU A 679 28.28 -6.78 -25.71
CA LEU A 679 28.51 -8.00 -24.93
C LEU A 679 27.51 -8.15 -23.78
N ILE A 680 27.21 -7.07 -23.05
CA ILE A 680 26.25 -7.04 -21.95
C ILE A 680 24.81 -7.27 -22.45
N TRP A 681 24.54 -6.94 -23.71
CA TRP A 681 23.21 -7.05 -24.31
C TRP A 681 22.66 -8.49 -24.27
N TRP A 682 23.50 -9.50 -24.52
CA TRP A 682 23.04 -10.89 -24.66
C TRP A 682 22.57 -11.52 -23.34
N PRO A 683 23.29 -11.42 -22.21
CA PRO A 683 22.77 -11.81 -20.91
C PRO A 683 21.50 -11.04 -20.53
N GLY A 684 21.46 -9.73 -20.77
CA GLY A 684 20.28 -8.90 -20.49
C GLY A 684 19.04 -9.36 -21.26
N LEU A 685 19.21 -9.67 -22.55
CA LEU A 685 18.16 -10.22 -23.41
C LEU A 685 17.59 -11.53 -22.86
N TYR A 686 18.46 -12.46 -22.44
CA TYR A 686 18.04 -13.74 -21.88
C TYR A 686 17.21 -13.57 -20.59
N ILE A 687 17.68 -12.73 -19.66
CA ILE A 687 17.01 -12.47 -18.38
C ILE A 687 15.64 -11.83 -18.62
N MET A 688 15.57 -10.79 -19.45
CA MET A 688 14.31 -10.10 -19.73
C MET A 688 13.33 -10.98 -20.52
N TYR A 689 13.81 -11.76 -21.49
CA TYR A 689 12.97 -12.66 -22.27
C TYR A 689 12.36 -13.78 -21.41
N THR A 690 13.15 -14.40 -20.55
CA THR A 690 12.65 -15.43 -19.62
C THR A 690 11.65 -14.85 -18.62
N HIS A 691 11.88 -13.63 -18.14
CA HIS A 691 10.93 -12.91 -17.30
C HIS A 691 9.59 -12.66 -18.00
N MET A 692 9.57 -12.25 -19.28
CA MET A 692 8.34 -12.06 -20.04
C MET A 692 7.53 -13.36 -20.22
N ILE A 693 8.21 -14.52 -20.34
CA ILE A 693 7.55 -15.83 -20.37
C ILE A 693 6.85 -16.14 -19.04
N VAL A 694 7.48 -15.82 -17.90
CA VAL A 694 6.88 -15.98 -16.58
C VAL A 694 5.67 -15.07 -16.42
N GLN A 695 5.77 -13.80 -16.81
CA GLN A 695 4.66 -12.85 -16.77
C GLN A 695 3.47 -13.32 -17.60
N ARG A 696 3.72 -13.82 -18.82
CA ARG A 696 2.67 -14.40 -19.66
C ARG A 696 1.95 -15.56 -18.96
N ARG A 697 2.69 -16.49 -18.34
CA ARG A 697 2.08 -17.63 -17.61
C ARG A 697 1.25 -17.15 -16.42
N LYS A 698 1.66 -16.07 -15.75
CA LYS A 698 0.90 -15.49 -14.64
C LYS A 698 -0.42 -14.85 -15.10
N VAL A 699 -0.41 -14.17 -16.25
CA VAL A 699 -1.55 -13.37 -16.73
C VAL A 699 -2.50 -14.18 -17.61
N LEU A 700 -1.98 -15.03 -18.49
CA LEU A 700 -2.77 -15.83 -19.44
C LEU A 700 -2.83 -17.33 -19.09
N GLY A 701 -2.12 -17.76 -18.05
CA GLY A 701 -2.18 -19.16 -17.60
C GLY A 701 -3.53 -19.47 -16.95
N PRO A 702 -3.97 -20.74 -16.96
CA PRO A 702 -5.11 -21.15 -16.18
C PRO A 702 -4.86 -20.79 -14.72
N GLY A 703 -5.80 -20.05 -14.11
CA GLY A 703 -5.75 -19.76 -12.68
C GLY A 703 -5.55 -21.07 -11.91
N LYS A 704 -4.85 -21.04 -10.77
CA LYS A 704 -4.53 -22.22 -9.94
C LYS A 704 -5.75 -23.00 -9.40
N GLY A 705 -6.96 -22.77 -9.91
CA GLY A 705 -8.18 -23.57 -9.67
C GLY A 705 -8.80 -24.19 -10.93
N ALA A 706 -8.22 -24.05 -12.12
CA ALA A 706 -8.75 -24.63 -13.36
C ALA A 706 -7.84 -25.76 -13.87
N LYS A 707 -7.80 -26.88 -13.16
CA LYS A 707 -7.58 -28.18 -13.81
C LYS A 707 -8.94 -28.81 -14.02
N ALA A 708 -9.34 -28.88 -15.28
CA ALA A 708 -10.52 -29.58 -15.75
C ALA A 708 -10.38 -31.09 -15.52
N ASN A 709 -11.52 -31.69 -15.15
CA ASN A 709 -11.96 -33.09 -15.19
C ASN A 709 -10.98 -34.16 -15.67
#